data_AF-A0A438JJN3-F1
#
_entry.id   AF-A0A438JJN3-F1
#
_cell.length_a   1.000
_cell.length_b   1.000
_cell.length_c   1.000
_cell.angle_alpha   90.00
_cell.angle_beta   90.00
_cell.angle_gamma   90.00
#
_symmetry.space_group_name_H-M   'P 1'
#
loop_
_entity.id
_entity.type
_entity.pdbx_description
1 polymer ?
#
loop_
_entity_poly.entity_id
_entity_poly.type
_entity_poly.pdbx_seq_one_letter_code
_entity_poly.pdbx_strand_id
1 'polypeptide(L)'
;MVSKVLTENIFLLWSNHTTFSLPLIVKCHSLQPSKEEQNDGTVEGLECQINPSRSLGGQCKKCILEKCPAAIEVDVLYRLKSEMLELQVQLPEVEMLMDLLRHVESCQARCNEILNGPINLKQNVEVLLQELESITVNIPELKLLRQYHGDAVSWISHFNDVHVNIHEREDQENVVDELQCILKQGLLLRIQVDELPLVEVELKKAYCRKEALKVFNASARRTKMTLFSIQQLMEEAAMLQIEGEQLFVDVSGVLAAAMHWEERAAHIFATEAQMSDFEDVIRTSKDIHVILPSLDDVKDAISMAKSWLKNSKPFLGSSFPAAHPSCSLLKVEALKELVSQSKLLKISLEERTMIHSVLKNCLEWEHDSCSLLEEVDCLFNTNNIDNALINGLIPKIEHLVTMIESILETGLSLGFDFDEIPKLQNARSILQWCSKALSFCSVAPALPGIESLMENAEHLPVTCASSALCSSLIDGVKWLKKASEVIPVSCNGKICKLSDAEEVLSEVQRIKVSFPLMVGQLLKAIEKHKLWKEQILIFFGLKTEERSWSKLLQLKELGKDDAFSCCELDMVLSETEKVEKWKLHCMDIVGHPVGDVNSLLDALVKIKHTLDRSLYIYKKSRGCNPRDPCIHCFSDIKDQELLTCSICKDCYHLQCLGATLGHQSDAEAYVCSYCQFIGSGSISRNGGALRFGGKRPELNMLIELLSDAEGLCVG
;
A
#
# COMPACT_ATOMS: atom_id res chain seq x y z
N MET A 1 17.01 -42.83 18.93
CA MET A 1 18.23 -43.43 19.52
C MET A 1 17.91 -43.68 20.99
N VAL A 2 17.41 -44.86 21.35
CA VAL A 2 18.14 -46.14 21.48
C VAL A 2 19.04 -46.13 22.73
N SER A 3 18.46 -46.62 23.82
CA SER A 3 19.17 -47.10 25.00
C SER A 3 20.09 -48.26 24.63
N LYS A 4 21.35 -48.19 25.09
CA LYS A 4 22.41 -49.22 25.22
C LYS A 4 23.61 -48.44 25.81
N VAL A 5 24.34 -48.89 26.84
CA VAL A 5 24.69 -50.25 27.28
C VAL A 5 25.18 -50.19 28.76
N LEU A 6 25.36 -51.37 29.39
CA LEU A 6 25.99 -51.62 30.72
C LEU A 6 25.15 -51.39 31.99
N THR A 7 24.39 -52.44 32.34
CA THR A 7 24.21 -52.86 33.74
C THR A 7 24.39 -54.37 33.78
N GLU A 8 25.52 -54.87 34.29
CA GLU A 8 25.72 -56.30 34.57
C GLU A 8 27.01 -56.53 35.38
N ASN A 9 26.88 -56.77 36.69
CA ASN A 9 27.25 -58.03 37.35
C ASN A 9 27.35 -57.88 38.88
N ILE A 10 26.85 -58.89 39.59
CA ILE A 10 26.73 -58.98 41.05
C ILE A 10 27.38 -60.31 41.49
N PHE A 11 28.17 -60.26 42.56
CA PHE A 11 28.70 -61.39 43.36
C PHE A 11 29.61 -62.44 42.67
N LEU A 12 30.85 -62.55 43.17
CA LEU A 12 31.37 -63.72 43.92
C LEU A 12 32.89 -63.62 44.06
N LEU A 13 33.40 -63.52 45.29
CA LEU A 13 34.82 -63.76 45.61
C LEU A 13 34.98 -64.32 47.03
N TRP A 14 35.08 -65.64 47.13
CA TRP A 14 35.57 -66.37 48.31
C TRP A 14 36.41 -67.55 47.82
N SER A 15 37.38 -67.97 48.63
CA SER A 15 38.36 -69.05 48.37
C SER A 15 39.50 -68.72 47.40
N ASN A 16 40.66 -68.37 47.96
CA ASN A 16 41.96 -68.55 47.32
C ASN A 16 42.63 -69.79 47.91
N HIS A 17 42.88 -70.79 47.07
CA HIS A 17 43.78 -71.91 47.37
C HIS A 17 44.87 -71.94 46.31
N THR A 18 46.15 -71.91 46.71
CA THR A 18 47.15 -72.84 46.17
C THR A 18 48.43 -72.89 47.01
N THR A 19 48.93 -74.11 47.19
CA THR A 19 50.21 -74.54 47.79
C THR A 19 51.40 -74.20 46.87
N PHE A 20 52.70 -74.31 47.20
CA PHE A 20 53.49 -75.16 48.12
C PHE A 20 54.59 -74.28 48.84
N SER A 21 55.61 -74.72 49.60
CA SER A 21 56.31 -76.02 49.71
C SER A 21 57.01 -76.25 51.08
N LEU A 22 57.90 -77.25 51.14
CA LEU A 22 58.74 -77.70 52.26
C LEU A 22 60.25 -77.62 51.89
N PRO A 23 61.19 -77.66 52.86
CA PRO A 23 61.76 -78.95 53.29
C PRO A 23 61.88 -79.17 54.82
N LEU A 24 61.41 -80.35 55.26
CA LEU A 24 62.15 -81.43 55.93
C LEU A 24 63.28 -81.11 56.95
N ILE A 25 63.17 -81.69 58.16
CA ILE A 25 64.16 -82.63 58.77
C ILE A 25 63.59 -83.36 60.03
N VAL A 26 63.47 -84.70 59.87
CA VAL A 26 63.87 -85.83 60.76
C VAL A 26 63.20 -86.15 62.12
N LYS A 27 62.68 -87.40 62.16
CA LYS A 27 62.27 -88.30 63.26
C LYS A 27 63.26 -88.52 64.42
N CYS A 28 62.72 -88.91 65.59
CA CYS A 28 62.88 -90.25 66.23
C CYS A 28 61.91 -90.39 67.43
N HIS A 29 61.01 -91.39 67.48
CA HIS A 29 61.18 -92.70 68.14
C HIS A 29 61.69 -92.60 69.60
N SER A 30 60.85 -92.69 70.64
CA SER A 30 60.12 -93.87 71.18
C SER A 30 60.99 -94.89 71.94
N LEU A 31 60.78 -95.06 73.25
CA LEU A 31 60.66 -96.36 73.96
C LEU A 31 60.51 -96.18 75.49
N GLN A 32 59.53 -96.88 76.07
CA GLN A 32 59.51 -97.32 77.49
C GLN A 32 60.48 -98.52 77.63
N PRO A 33 61.06 -98.83 78.82
CA PRO A 33 60.28 -99.55 79.85
C PRO A 33 60.69 -99.40 81.35
N SER A 34 59.71 -99.74 82.21
CA SER A 34 59.79 -100.50 83.49
C SER A 34 60.84 -100.19 84.60
N LYS A 35 60.26 -99.78 85.75
CA LYS A 35 60.37 -100.38 87.11
C LYS A 35 61.62 -100.22 88.03
N GLU A 36 61.26 -99.85 89.26
CA GLU A 36 61.75 -100.31 90.58
C GLU A 36 63.15 -99.94 91.09
N GLU A 37 63.14 -99.18 92.21
CA GLU A 37 64.10 -99.17 93.35
C GLU A 37 65.58 -98.80 93.06
N GLN A 38 66.32 -98.10 93.92
CA GLN A 38 66.19 -97.76 95.34
C GLN A 38 66.98 -96.44 95.64
N ASN A 39 66.88 -95.90 96.87
CA ASN A 39 67.61 -94.70 97.34
C ASN A 39 69.13 -94.76 97.11
N ASP A 40 69.78 -93.63 96.79
CA ASP A 40 70.48 -92.77 97.78
C ASP A 40 70.94 -91.43 97.15
N GLY A 41 71.37 -90.45 97.96
CA GLY A 41 72.25 -89.36 97.49
C GLY A 41 71.66 -87.98 97.21
N THR A 42 71.02 -87.34 98.18
CA THR A 42 70.80 -85.88 98.14
C THR A 42 72.13 -85.10 98.16
N VAL A 43 72.42 -84.31 97.11
CA VAL A 43 73.13 -82.99 97.19
C VAL A 43 73.12 -82.23 95.84
N GLU A 44 73.14 -82.90 94.68
CA GLU A 44 73.20 -82.23 93.36
C GLU A 44 71.91 -81.47 92.95
N GLY A 45 70.79 -81.71 93.65
CA GLY A 45 69.51 -81.06 93.34
C GLY A 45 69.44 -79.55 93.61
N LEU A 46 70.36 -78.99 94.40
CA LEU A 46 70.32 -77.57 94.80
C LEU A 46 71.04 -76.63 93.81
N GLU A 47 72.19 -77.01 93.24
CA GLU A 47 72.88 -76.15 92.26
C GLU A 47 72.10 -76.02 90.94
N CYS A 48 71.35 -77.05 90.55
CA CYS A 48 70.43 -77.01 89.41
C CYS A 48 69.27 -76.02 89.56
N GLN A 49 68.94 -75.56 90.77
CA GLN A 49 67.91 -74.53 91.01
C GLN A 49 68.50 -73.13 91.20
N ILE A 50 69.75 -73.00 91.66
CA ILE A 50 70.37 -71.71 92.01
C ILE A 50 70.85 -70.93 90.77
N ASN A 51 71.34 -71.60 89.73
CA ASN A 51 71.81 -70.93 88.51
C ASN A 51 70.66 -70.36 87.64
N PRO A 52 69.56 -71.09 87.38
CA PRO A 52 68.40 -70.53 86.68
C PRO A 52 67.79 -69.35 87.43
N SER A 53 67.60 -69.46 88.75
CA SER A 53 67.01 -68.39 89.58
C SER A 53 67.87 -67.12 89.65
N ARG A 54 69.21 -67.23 89.64
CA ARG A 54 70.10 -66.07 89.50
C ARG A 54 70.02 -65.40 88.13
N SER A 55 69.93 -66.17 87.04
CA SER A 55 69.74 -65.65 85.69
C SER A 55 68.39 -64.92 85.57
N LEU A 56 67.31 -65.56 86.05
CA LEU A 56 65.95 -65.05 86.11
C LEU A 56 65.89 -63.72 86.88
N GLY A 57 66.44 -63.66 88.09
CA GLY A 57 66.52 -62.43 88.88
C GLY A 57 67.32 -61.30 88.17
N GLY A 58 68.34 -61.65 87.40
CA GLY A 58 69.07 -60.68 86.55
C GLY A 58 68.22 -60.13 85.40
N GLN A 59 67.40 -60.98 84.76
CA GLN A 59 66.48 -60.56 83.70
C GLN A 59 65.31 -59.73 84.25
N CYS A 60 64.75 -60.10 85.41
CA CYS A 60 63.74 -59.30 86.11
C CYS A 60 64.28 -57.91 86.46
N LYS A 61 65.50 -57.82 87.02
CA LYS A 61 66.16 -56.52 87.30
C LYS A 61 66.32 -55.66 86.06
N LYS A 62 66.70 -56.27 84.94
CA LYS A 62 66.82 -55.56 83.66
C LYS A 62 65.48 -54.98 83.21
N CYS A 63 64.37 -55.71 83.39
CA CYS A 63 63.04 -55.24 83.05
C CYS A 63 62.53 -54.14 84.00
N ILE A 64 62.81 -54.26 85.31
CA ILE A 64 62.34 -53.32 86.34
C ILE A 64 63.14 -52.00 86.34
N LEU A 65 64.43 -52.04 85.98
CA LEU A 65 65.31 -50.87 85.93
C LEU A 65 65.33 -50.17 84.57
N GLU A 66 64.70 -50.73 83.55
CA GLU A 66 64.54 -50.09 82.26
C GLU A 66 63.69 -48.82 82.39
N LYS A 67 64.07 -47.77 81.66
CA LYS A 67 63.39 -46.47 81.64
C LYS A 67 63.04 -46.01 80.24
N CYS A 68 63.50 -46.71 79.21
CA CYS A 68 63.16 -46.42 77.82
C CYS A 68 61.73 -46.94 77.54
N PRO A 69 60.81 -46.08 77.05
CA PRO A 69 59.47 -46.52 76.66
C PRO A 69 59.51 -47.62 75.60
N ALA A 70 58.62 -48.62 75.72
CA ALA A 70 58.49 -49.76 74.81
C ALA A 70 59.79 -50.57 74.52
N ALA A 71 60.77 -50.58 75.44
CA ALA A 71 62.03 -51.33 75.28
C ALA A 71 61.95 -52.82 75.64
N ILE A 72 60.89 -53.25 76.34
CA ILE A 72 60.66 -54.65 76.75
C ILE A 72 59.46 -55.20 75.98
N GLU A 73 59.64 -56.26 75.19
CA GLU A 73 58.50 -56.93 74.55
C GLU A 73 57.62 -57.65 75.57
N VAL A 74 56.29 -57.55 75.43
CA VAL A 74 55.35 -58.12 76.41
C VAL A 74 55.42 -59.65 76.52
N ASP A 75 55.85 -60.33 75.45
CA ASP A 75 56.07 -61.77 75.45
C ASP A 75 57.21 -62.20 76.39
N VAL A 76 58.23 -61.34 76.59
CA VAL A 76 59.32 -61.55 77.54
C VAL A 76 58.78 -61.52 78.97
N LEU A 77 57.86 -60.61 79.29
CA LEU A 77 57.24 -60.56 80.62
C LEU A 77 56.33 -61.76 80.89
N TYR A 78 55.51 -62.19 79.92
CA TYR A 78 54.68 -63.39 80.06
C TYR A 78 55.54 -64.68 80.13
N ARG A 79 56.68 -64.71 79.44
CA ARG A 79 57.65 -65.82 79.53
C ARG A 79 58.32 -65.88 80.90
N LEU A 80 58.82 -64.74 81.41
CA LEU A 80 59.35 -64.63 82.77
C LEU A 80 58.29 -65.04 83.82
N LYS A 81 57.01 -64.67 83.62
CA LYS A 81 55.88 -65.13 84.46
C LYS A 81 55.76 -66.66 84.49
N SER A 82 55.89 -67.34 83.34
CA SER A 82 55.86 -68.82 83.27
C SER A 82 57.08 -69.43 83.94
N GLU A 83 58.28 -68.97 83.59
CA GLU A 83 59.55 -69.47 84.16
C GLU A 83 59.60 -69.29 85.69
N MET A 84 59.05 -68.19 86.23
CA MET A 84 58.91 -67.96 87.67
C MET A 84 57.93 -68.92 88.35
N LEU A 85 56.79 -69.23 87.72
CA LEU A 85 55.80 -70.17 88.24
C LEU A 85 56.32 -71.63 88.21
N GLU A 86 57.08 -71.99 87.18
CA GLU A 86 57.73 -73.30 87.03
C GLU A 86 58.85 -73.50 88.07
N LEU A 87 59.64 -72.47 88.37
CA LEU A 87 60.80 -72.55 89.28
C LEU A 87 60.46 -72.29 90.78
N GLN A 88 59.24 -71.85 91.11
CA GLN A 88 58.74 -71.61 92.48
C GLN A 88 59.63 -70.69 93.36
N VAL A 89 60.34 -69.73 92.76
CA VAL A 89 61.34 -68.91 93.47
C VAL A 89 60.70 -67.67 94.11
N GLN A 90 60.94 -67.45 95.41
CA GLN A 90 60.63 -66.18 96.07
C GLN A 90 61.84 -65.24 96.05
N LEU A 91 61.77 -64.16 95.27
CA LEU A 91 62.75 -63.06 95.23
C LEU A 91 62.02 -61.72 95.37
N PRO A 92 62.62 -60.68 96.00
CA PRO A 92 62.00 -59.35 96.09
C PRO A 92 61.60 -58.75 94.73
N GLU A 93 62.34 -59.09 93.68
CA GLU A 93 62.10 -58.63 92.31
C GLU A 93 60.87 -59.29 91.65
N VAL A 94 60.34 -60.38 92.23
CA VAL A 94 59.11 -61.05 91.74
C VAL A 94 57.88 -60.17 91.95
N GLU A 95 57.75 -59.54 93.12
CA GLU A 95 56.58 -58.71 93.43
C GLU A 95 56.54 -57.46 92.54
N MET A 96 57.70 -56.81 92.35
CA MET A 96 57.86 -55.69 91.42
C MET A 96 57.59 -56.07 89.95
N LEU A 97 57.97 -57.27 89.51
CA LEU A 97 57.65 -57.76 88.16
C LEU A 97 56.15 -58.08 88.01
N MET A 98 55.53 -58.64 89.05
CA MET A 98 54.08 -58.91 89.07
C MET A 98 53.26 -57.62 89.12
N ASP A 99 53.76 -56.55 89.75
CA ASP A 99 53.17 -55.21 89.68
C ASP A 99 53.26 -54.63 88.27
N LEU A 100 54.43 -54.73 87.62
CA LEU A 100 54.61 -54.33 86.23
C LEU A 100 53.67 -55.12 85.29
N LEU A 101 53.55 -56.43 85.49
CA LEU A 101 52.61 -57.30 84.76
C LEU A 101 51.15 -56.89 84.98
N ARG A 102 50.72 -56.61 86.22
CA ARG A 102 49.36 -56.11 86.50
C ARG A 102 49.09 -54.77 85.82
N HIS A 103 50.08 -53.88 85.79
CA HIS A 103 49.98 -52.59 85.10
C HIS A 103 49.90 -52.76 83.57
N VAL A 104 50.66 -53.70 83.01
CA VAL A 104 50.64 -54.08 81.58
C VAL A 104 49.32 -54.75 81.19
N GLU A 105 48.82 -55.70 81.98
CA GLU A 105 47.53 -56.38 81.76
C GLU A 105 46.37 -55.36 81.85
N SER A 106 46.41 -54.42 82.79
CA SER A 106 45.44 -53.32 82.89
C SER A 106 45.51 -52.36 81.70
N CYS A 107 46.71 -51.98 81.27
CA CYS A 107 46.93 -51.19 80.06
C CYS A 107 46.39 -51.91 78.82
N GLN A 108 46.67 -53.21 78.67
CA GLN A 108 46.21 -54.03 77.56
C GLN A 108 44.68 -54.13 77.53
N ALA A 109 44.02 -54.28 78.70
CA ALA A 109 42.57 -54.25 78.82
C ALA A 109 41.99 -52.89 78.36
N ARG A 110 42.51 -51.76 78.87
CA ARG A 110 42.06 -50.41 78.47
C ARG A 110 42.25 -50.14 76.97
N CYS A 111 43.37 -50.59 76.40
CA CYS A 111 43.60 -50.47 74.95
C CYS A 111 42.59 -51.30 74.14
N ASN A 112 42.29 -52.52 74.58
CA ASN A 112 41.28 -53.38 73.94
C ASN A 112 39.86 -52.83 74.09
N GLU A 113 39.49 -52.23 75.23
CA GLU A 113 38.19 -51.57 75.41
C GLU A 113 37.98 -50.45 74.38
N ILE A 114 39.01 -49.63 74.12
CA ILE A 114 38.97 -48.58 73.11
C ILE A 114 38.93 -49.17 71.70
N LEU A 115 39.80 -50.14 71.37
CA LEU A 115 39.86 -50.77 70.04
C LEU A 115 38.59 -51.52 69.62
N ASN A 116 37.78 -51.98 70.58
CA ASN A 116 36.50 -52.65 70.32
C ASN A 116 35.30 -51.66 70.25
N GLY A 117 35.51 -50.38 70.51
CA GLY A 117 34.48 -49.33 70.49
C GLY A 117 34.69 -48.30 69.37
N PRO A 118 33.84 -47.25 69.31
CA PRO A 118 34.10 -46.09 68.46
C PRO A 118 35.31 -45.32 68.99
N ILE A 119 36.39 -45.29 68.21
CA ILE A 119 37.65 -44.65 68.60
C ILE A 119 37.61 -43.17 68.20
N ASN A 120 37.55 -42.25 69.18
CA ASN A 120 37.70 -40.80 68.93
C ASN A 120 39.10 -40.32 69.34
N LEU A 121 39.72 -39.49 68.51
CA LEU A 121 41.09 -39.01 68.71
C LEU A 121 41.26 -38.28 70.05
N LYS A 122 40.52 -37.17 70.23
CA LYS A 122 40.69 -36.25 71.38
C LYS A 122 40.16 -36.83 72.69
N GLN A 123 39.01 -37.52 72.65
CA GLN A 123 38.34 -38.01 73.86
C GLN A 123 39.00 -39.27 74.42
N ASN A 124 39.40 -40.22 73.57
CA ASN A 124 39.77 -41.57 74.00
C ASN A 124 41.27 -41.86 73.77
N VAL A 125 41.86 -41.39 72.67
CA VAL A 125 43.22 -41.82 72.27
C VAL A 125 44.30 -40.87 72.77
N GLU A 126 44.15 -39.55 72.61
CA GLU A 126 45.14 -38.57 73.10
C GLU A 126 45.29 -38.65 74.62
N VAL A 127 44.18 -38.69 75.36
CA VAL A 127 44.16 -38.83 76.83
C VAL A 127 44.86 -40.11 77.28
N LEU A 128 44.53 -41.24 76.65
CA LEU A 128 45.16 -42.53 76.93
C LEU A 128 46.66 -42.51 76.62
N LEU A 129 47.08 -41.94 75.48
CA LEU A 129 48.48 -41.90 75.10
C LEU A 129 49.33 -41.01 76.00
N GLN A 130 48.76 -39.91 76.53
CA GLN A 130 49.40 -39.07 77.55
C GLN A 130 49.55 -39.80 78.88
N GLU A 131 48.50 -40.51 79.35
CA GLU A 131 48.59 -41.31 80.58
C GLU A 131 49.60 -42.47 80.47
N LEU A 132 49.75 -43.06 79.29
CA LEU A 132 50.54 -44.28 79.05
C LEU A 132 51.87 -44.01 78.32
N GLU A 133 52.32 -42.75 78.27
CA GLU A 133 53.58 -42.34 77.63
C GLU A 133 54.80 -42.98 78.30
N SER A 134 54.74 -43.16 79.62
CA SER A 134 55.84 -43.68 80.46
C SER A 134 55.99 -45.22 80.49
N ILE A 135 55.17 -45.97 79.75
CA ILE A 135 55.22 -47.44 79.77
C ILE A 135 56.46 -47.98 79.03
N THR A 136 57.30 -48.71 79.76
CA THR A 136 58.56 -49.34 79.31
C THR A 136 58.36 -50.60 78.48
N VAL A 137 57.12 -51.08 78.35
CA VAL A 137 56.74 -52.35 77.73
C VAL A 137 56.05 -52.12 76.39
N ASN A 138 56.48 -52.82 75.34
CA ASN A 138 55.83 -52.82 74.03
C ASN A 138 54.58 -53.71 74.07
N ILE A 139 53.41 -53.08 74.19
CA ILE A 139 52.10 -53.74 74.17
C ILE A 139 51.53 -53.60 72.74
N PRO A 140 51.20 -54.69 72.02
CA PRO A 140 50.75 -54.64 70.62
C PRO A 140 49.56 -53.72 70.37
N GLU A 141 48.58 -53.73 71.28
CA GLU A 141 47.37 -52.90 71.18
C GLU A 141 47.67 -51.41 71.40
N LEU A 142 48.57 -51.08 72.33
CA LEU A 142 49.05 -49.72 72.53
C LEU A 142 49.88 -49.24 71.32
N LYS A 143 50.67 -50.13 70.70
CA LYS A 143 51.41 -49.85 69.47
C LYS A 143 50.47 -49.59 68.29
N LEU A 144 49.36 -50.34 68.19
CA LEU A 144 48.32 -50.12 67.17
C LEU A 144 47.59 -48.78 67.38
N LEU A 145 47.24 -48.44 68.62
CA LEU A 145 46.66 -47.13 68.95
C LEU A 145 47.63 -45.97 68.67
N ARG A 146 48.93 -46.12 68.97
CA ARG A 146 49.97 -45.16 68.58
C ARG A 146 50.09 -45.00 67.07
N GLN A 147 49.97 -46.10 66.30
CA GLN A 147 49.95 -46.03 64.84
C GLN A 147 48.71 -45.27 64.35
N TYR A 148 47.51 -45.64 64.79
CA TYR A 148 46.28 -44.96 64.37
C TYR A 148 46.26 -43.48 64.75
N HIS A 149 46.81 -43.11 65.91
CA HIS A 149 47.04 -41.71 66.29
C HIS A 149 48.02 -41.03 65.34
N GLY A 150 49.15 -41.66 64.99
CA GLY A 150 50.11 -41.13 64.02
C GLY A 150 49.49 -40.92 62.63
N ASP A 151 48.70 -41.88 62.16
CA ASP A 151 47.97 -41.78 60.88
C ASP A 151 46.94 -40.63 60.92
N ALA A 152 46.19 -40.48 62.02
CA ALA A 152 45.22 -39.40 62.21
C ALA A 152 45.88 -38.01 62.31
N VAL A 153 46.96 -37.87 63.09
CA VAL A 153 47.70 -36.60 63.21
C VAL A 153 48.38 -36.21 61.90
N SER A 154 48.95 -37.18 61.17
CA SER A 154 49.49 -36.96 59.82
C SER A 154 48.42 -36.47 58.85
N TRP A 155 47.24 -37.07 58.88
CA TRP A 155 46.09 -36.64 58.07
C TRP A 155 45.57 -35.24 58.47
N ILE A 156 45.49 -34.93 59.77
CA ILE A 156 45.11 -33.60 60.27
C ILE A 156 46.15 -32.55 59.82
N SER A 157 47.45 -32.87 59.86
CA SER A 157 48.50 -31.99 59.32
C SER A 157 48.27 -31.72 57.84
N HIS A 158 48.11 -32.78 57.03
CA HIS A 158 47.87 -32.65 55.59
C HIS A 158 46.62 -31.83 55.27
N PHE A 159 45.52 -32.00 56.02
CA PHE A 159 44.35 -31.15 55.88
C PHE A 159 44.66 -29.69 56.23
N ASN A 160 45.31 -29.42 57.37
CA ASN A 160 45.66 -28.06 57.79
C ASN A 160 46.60 -27.37 56.80
N ASP A 161 47.61 -28.09 56.29
CA ASP A 161 48.57 -27.58 55.30
C ASP A 161 47.88 -27.14 54.01
N VAL A 162 46.86 -27.89 53.56
CA VAL A 162 46.03 -27.53 52.40
C VAL A 162 45.01 -26.44 52.75
N HIS A 163 44.45 -26.44 53.96
CA HIS A 163 43.42 -25.49 54.44
C HIS A 163 43.93 -24.04 54.57
N VAL A 164 45.23 -23.84 54.82
CA VAL A 164 45.83 -22.50 54.86
C VAL A 164 45.63 -21.79 53.50
N ASN A 165 44.95 -20.65 53.54
CA ASN A 165 44.72 -19.75 52.40
C ASN A 165 44.03 -20.38 51.18
N ILE A 166 43.21 -21.43 51.36
CA ILE A 166 42.41 -22.03 50.27
C ILE A 166 41.65 -21.00 49.43
N HIS A 167 41.07 -19.99 50.07
CA HIS A 167 40.26 -18.97 49.42
C HIS A 167 41.07 -17.99 48.55
N GLU A 168 42.39 -17.93 48.73
CA GLU A 168 43.30 -17.08 47.94
C GLU A 168 43.89 -17.80 46.71
N ARG A 169 43.76 -19.13 46.62
CA ARG A 169 44.32 -19.93 45.52
C ARG A 169 43.57 -19.70 44.21
N GLU A 170 44.30 -19.36 43.15
CA GLU A 170 43.76 -19.22 41.80
C GLU A 170 43.37 -20.58 41.17
N ASP A 171 43.95 -21.68 41.65
CA ASP A 171 43.84 -23.03 41.08
C ASP A 171 42.79 -23.92 41.78
N GLN A 172 41.58 -23.37 42.02
CA GLN A 172 40.49 -24.07 42.74
C GLN A 172 40.10 -25.45 42.17
N GLU A 173 40.42 -25.74 40.90
CA GLU A 173 40.28 -27.08 40.32
C GLU A 173 41.16 -28.10 41.06
N ASN A 174 42.43 -27.77 41.30
CA ASN A 174 43.38 -28.61 42.04
C ASN A 174 42.98 -28.70 43.51
N VAL A 175 42.51 -27.59 44.12
CA VAL A 175 42.02 -27.56 45.50
C VAL A 175 40.86 -28.55 45.70
N VAL A 176 39.94 -28.63 44.75
CA VAL A 176 38.84 -29.61 44.77
C VAL A 176 39.39 -31.05 44.73
N ASP A 177 40.36 -31.34 43.87
CA ASP A 177 40.96 -32.68 43.77
C ASP A 177 41.78 -33.05 45.04
N GLU A 178 42.52 -32.09 45.61
CA GLU A 178 43.26 -32.21 46.87
C GLU A 178 42.31 -32.51 48.05
N LEU A 179 41.27 -31.68 48.24
CA LEU A 179 40.26 -31.87 49.29
C LEU A 179 39.48 -33.18 49.10
N GLN A 180 39.17 -33.57 47.86
CA GLN A 180 38.51 -34.84 47.59
C GLN A 180 39.43 -36.05 47.85
N CYS A 181 40.75 -35.89 47.69
CA CYS A 181 41.74 -36.88 48.11
C CYS A 181 41.83 -36.98 49.64
N ILE A 182 41.92 -35.84 50.34
CA ILE A 182 41.94 -35.75 51.81
C ILE A 182 40.67 -36.38 52.40
N LEU A 183 39.49 -36.09 51.85
CA LEU A 183 38.22 -36.69 52.30
C LEU A 183 38.24 -38.22 52.14
N LYS A 184 38.71 -38.74 51.00
CA LYS A 184 38.86 -40.20 50.78
C LYS A 184 39.84 -40.83 51.77
N GLN A 185 40.95 -40.17 52.09
CA GLN A 185 41.90 -40.64 53.09
C GLN A 185 41.29 -40.62 54.51
N GLY A 186 40.55 -39.57 54.86
CA GLY A 186 39.89 -39.41 56.16
C GLY A 186 38.82 -40.47 56.41
N LEU A 187 38.05 -40.82 55.39
CA LEU A 187 37.07 -41.92 55.42
C LEU A 187 37.69 -43.32 55.58
N LEU A 188 39.01 -43.47 55.38
CA LEU A 188 39.74 -44.72 55.60
C LEU A 188 40.41 -44.81 56.98
N LEU A 189 40.40 -43.72 57.77
CA LEU A 189 40.94 -43.72 59.13
C LEU A 189 40.15 -44.67 60.04
N ARG A 190 40.88 -45.33 60.95
CA ARG A 190 40.28 -46.18 62.00
C ARG A 190 39.84 -45.39 63.24
N ILE A 191 40.23 -44.12 63.31
CA ILE A 191 39.87 -43.17 64.37
C ILE A 191 38.97 -42.09 63.77
N GLN A 192 37.89 -41.77 64.49
CA GLN A 192 37.07 -40.60 64.24
C GLN A 192 37.82 -39.33 64.67
N VAL A 193 37.98 -38.41 63.72
CA VAL A 193 38.56 -37.08 63.89
C VAL A 193 37.47 -36.03 63.72
N ASP A 194 37.54 -34.95 64.49
CA ASP A 194 36.49 -33.91 64.50
C ASP A 194 36.58 -33.00 63.26
N GLU A 195 37.71 -33.06 62.56
CA GLU A 195 38.06 -32.27 61.40
C GLU A 195 37.44 -32.83 60.10
N LEU A 196 36.99 -34.09 60.07
CA LEU A 196 36.42 -34.73 58.87
C LEU A 196 35.19 -33.99 58.28
N PRO A 197 34.20 -33.53 59.08
CA PRO A 197 33.10 -32.71 58.57
C PRO A 197 33.55 -31.33 58.07
N LEU A 198 34.68 -30.80 58.55
CA LEU A 198 35.23 -29.53 58.06
C LEU A 198 35.74 -29.68 56.62
N VAL A 199 36.36 -30.83 56.29
CA VAL A 199 36.75 -31.17 54.91
C VAL A 199 35.54 -31.21 53.98
N GLU A 200 34.41 -31.78 54.42
CA GLU A 200 33.19 -31.82 53.60
C GLU A 200 32.60 -30.42 53.33
N VAL A 201 32.64 -29.53 54.32
CA VAL A 201 32.19 -28.14 54.17
C VAL A 201 33.14 -27.37 53.25
N GLU A 202 34.45 -27.50 53.44
CA GLU A 202 35.44 -26.78 52.63
C GLU A 202 35.50 -27.30 51.19
N LEU A 203 35.26 -28.60 50.96
CA LEU A 203 35.11 -29.17 49.62
C LEU A 203 33.91 -28.56 48.89
N LYS A 204 32.76 -28.36 49.57
CA LYS A 204 31.60 -27.67 48.98
C LYS A 204 31.91 -26.22 48.63
N LYS A 205 32.63 -25.49 49.49
CA LYS A 205 33.11 -24.14 49.21
C LYS A 205 34.08 -24.10 48.03
N ALA A 206 35.03 -25.02 47.94
CA ALA A 206 35.96 -25.12 46.81
C ALA A 206 35.24 -25.41 45.49
N TYR A 207 34.21 -26.28 45.48
CA TYR A 207 33.33 -26.43 44.30
C TYR A 207 32.62 -25.12 43.92
N CYS A 208 32.07 -24.39 44.90
CA CYS A 208 31.41 -23.10 44.67
C CYS A 208 32.40 -22.05 44.11
N ARG A 209 33.60 -21.92 44.69
CA ARG A 209 34.68 -21.04 44.20
C ARG A 209 35.12 -21.40 42.78
N LYS A 210 35.23 -22.70 42.46
CA LYS A 210 35.52 -23.21 41.12
C LYS A 210 34.45 -22.79 40.09
N GLU A 211 33.16 -22.90 40.42
CA GLU A 211 32.10 -22.41 39.52
C GLU A 211 32.09 -20.88 39.43
N ALA A 212 32.35 -20.14 40.51
CA ALA A 212 32.51 -18.68 40.49
C ALA A 212 33.71 -18.23 39.64
N LEU A 213 34.86 -18.91 39.73
CA LEU A 213 35.99 -18.70 38.83
C LEU A 213 35.65 -19.04 37.38
N LYS A 214 34.75 -19.99 37.10
CA LYS A 214 34.26 -20.18 35.73
C LYS A 214 33.41 -19.01 35.27
N VAL A 215 32.52 -18.44 36.10
CA VAL A 215 31.78 -17.21 35.76
C VAL A 215 32.75 -16.08 35.43
N PHE A 216 33.73 -15.84 36.31
CA PHE A 216 34.73 -14.78 36.16
C PHE A 216 35.61 -14.99 34.90
N ASN A 217 36.18 -16.19 34.71
CA ASN A 217 37.00 -16.50 33.54
C ASN A 217 36.20 -16.56 32.22
N ALA A 218 34.92 -16.91 32.27
CA ALA A 218 34.04 -16.89 31.11
C ALA A 218 33.81 -15.44 30.63
N SER A 219 33.69 -14.48 31.57
CA SER A 219 33.64 -13.04 31.23
C SER A 219 34.89 -12.60 30.45
N ALA A 220 36.09 -13.01 30.88
CA ALA A 220 37.35 -12.72 30.21
C ALA A 220 37.48 -13.41 28.83
N ARG A 221 36.91 -14.61 28.67
CA ARG A 221 36.94 -15.38 27.41
C ARG A 221 35.76 -15.08 26.46
N ARG A 222 34.88 -14.13 26.81
CA ARG A 222 33.63 -13.79 26.10
C ARG A 222 32.60 -14.93 26.01
N THR A 223 32.73 -15.98 26.82
CA THR A 223 31.68 -17.00 26.96
C THR A 223 30.69 -16.46 27.99
N LYS A 224 29.42 -16.25 27.62
CA LYS A 224 28.41 -15.73 28.55
C LYS A 224 27.70 -16.88 29.27
N MET A 225 27.52 -16.77 30.59
CA MET A 225 26.61 -17.62 31.37
C MET A 225 25.21 -17.01 31.45
N THR A 226 24.20 -17.82 31.81
CA THR A 226 22.82 -17.34 32.03
C THR A 226 22.69 -16.64 33.38
N LEU A 227 21.77 -15.68 33.47
CA LEU A 227 21.45 -14.97 34.71
C LEU A 227 21.05 -15.94 35.83
N PHE A 228 20.23 -16.94 35.51
CA PHE A 228 19.77 -17.98 36.45
C PHE A 228 20.92 -18.76 37.10
N SER A 229 21.92 -19.18 36.32
CA SER A 229 23.07 -19.92 36.86
C SER A 229 23.92 -19.06 37.80
N ILE A 230 23.99 -17.74 37.58
CA ILE A 230 24.70 -16.82 38.48
C ILE A 230 23.88 -16.59 39.76
N GLN A 231 22.55 -16.48 39.68
CA GLN A 231 21.68 -16.40 40.85
C GLN A 231 21.82 -17.64 41.75
N GLN A 232 21.71 -18.85 41.17
CA GLN A 232 21.88 -20.10 41.91
C GLN A 232 23.26 -20.19 42.60
N LEU A 233 24.34 -19.79 41.89
CA LEU A 233 25.68 -19.74 42.46
C LEU A 233 25.78 -18.82 43.68
N MET A 234 25.13 -17.65 43.64
CA MET A 234 25.13 -16.70 44.76
C MET A 234 24.29 -17.20 45.95
N GLU A 235 23.19 -17.92 45.69
CA GLU A 235 22.42 -18.60 46.73
C GLU A 235 23.25 -19.71 47.42
N GLU A 236 23.99 -20.51 46.63
CA GLU A 236 24.91 -21.53 47.16
C GLU A 236 26.05 -20.90 47.96
N ALA A 237 26.63 -19.80 47.50
CA ALA A 237 27.68 -19.06 48.23
C ALA A 237 27.17 -18.52 49.58
N ALA A 238 25.95 -17.97 49.63
CA ALA A 238 25.32 -17.49 50.86
C ALA A 238 24.99 -18.62 51.84
N MET A 239 24.56 -19.78 51.36
CA MET A 239 24.37 -20.97 52.21
C MET A 239 25.69 -21.48 52.81
N LEU A 240 26.81 -21.27 52.11
CA LEU A 240 28.16 -21.71 52.51
C LEU A 240 28.94 -20.64 53.31
N GLN A 241 28.38 -19.44 53.50
CA GLN A 241 28.99 -18.31 54.21
C GLN A 241 30.33 -17.85 53.60
N ILE A 242 30.39 -17.78 52.26
CA ILE A 242 31.56 -17.35 51.48
C ILE A 242 31.28 -16.15 50.56
N GLU A 243 30.06 -15.60 50.59
CA GLU A 243 29.62 -14.47 49.77
C GLU A 243 30.40 -13.17 49.99
N GLY A 244 31.10 -13.06 51.14
CA GLY A 244 31.99 -11.95 51.47
C GLY A 244 33.41 -12.05 50.90
N GLU A 245 33.80 -13.17 50.28
CA GLU A 245 35.08 -13.29 49.58
C GLU A 245 35.05 -12.43 48.30
N GLN A 246 36.17 -11.77 47.96
CA GLN A 246 36.24 -10.79 46.85
C GLN A 246 35.67 -11.32 45.52
N LEU A 247 35.92 -12.60 45.20
CA LEU A 247 35.39 -13.26 44.01
C LEU A 247 33.85 -13.23 43.94
N PHE A 248 33.16 -13.46 45.05
CA PHE A 248 31.70 -13.43 45.11
C PHE A 248 31.15 -12.00 45.20
N VAL A 249 31.90 -11.06 45.78
CA VAL A 249 31.58 -9.63 45.72
C VAL A 249 31.57 -9.14 44.26
N ASP A 250 32.58 -9.52 43.46
CA ASP A 250 32.67 -9.16 42.05
C ASP A 250 31.56 -9.82 41.21
N VAL A 251 31.29 -11.11 41.43
CA VAL A 251 30.17 -11.82 40.78
C VAL A 251 28.80 -11.22 41.16
N SER A 252 28.62 -10.82 42.43
CA SER A 252 27.42 -10.12 42.92
C SER A 252 27.24 -8.76 42.23
N GLY A 253 28.32 -8.01 42.03
CA GLY A 253 28.30 -6.76 41.25
C GLY A 253 27.84 -6.96 39.80
N VAL A 254 28.33 -8.02 39.14
CA VAL A 254 27.89 -8.40 37.78
C VAL A 254 26.42 -8.82 37.77
N LEU A 255 25.97 -9.59 38.76
CA LEU A 255 24.56 -9.99 38.91
C LEU A 255 23.64 -8.77 39.11
N ALA A 256 23.99 -7.85 40.02
CA ALA A 256 23.23 -6.64 40.29
C ALA A 256 23.10 -5.74 39.04
N ALA A 257 24.20 -5.56 38.29
CA ALA A 257 24.17 -4.83 37.03
C ALA A 257 23.25 -5.48 35.99
N ALA A 258 23.25 -6.81 35.90
CA ALA A 258 22.39 -7.56 34.99
C ALA A 258 20.89 -7.49 35.41
N MET A 259 20.58 -7.63 36.70
CA MET A 259 19.19 -7.50 37.18
C MET A 259 18.64 -6.08 36.98
N HIS A 260 19.41 -5.05 37.33
CA HIS A 260 19.01 -3.66 37.08
C HIS A 260 18.79 -3.37 35.59
N TRP A 261 19.56 -4.02 34.70
CA TRP A 261 19.33 -3.92 33.26
C TRP A 261 18.02 -4.60 32.83
N GLU A 262 17.72 -5.79 33.35
CA GLU A 262 16.46 -6.51 33.08
C GLU A 262 15.24 -5.75 33.61
N GLU A 263 15.32 -5.16 34.81
CA GLU A 263 14.29 -4.27 35.37
C GLU A 263 14.08 -3.04 34.48
N ARG A 264 15.16 -2.42 34.00
CA ARG A 264 15.09 -1.30 33.06
C ARG A 264 14.46 -1.71 31.72
N ALA A 265 14.81 -2.89 31.19
CA ALA A 265 14.22 -3.44 29.97
C ALA A 265 12.71 -3.70 30.13
N ALA A 266 12.30 -4.30 31.24
CA ALA A 266 10.89 -4.50 31.58
C ALA A 266 10.13 -3.16 31.71
N HIS A 267 10.77 -2.15 32.31
CA HIS A 267 10.16 -0.81 32.48
C HIS A 267 9.91 -0.10 31.14
N ILE A 268 10.88 -0.11 30.20
CA ILE A 268 10.69 0.53 28.88
C ILE A 268 9.63 -0.17 28.03
N PHE A 269 9.45 -1.49 28.20
CA PHE A 269 8.32 -2.21 27.60
C PHE A 269 6.98 -1.85 28.24
N ALA A 270 6.91 -1.74 29.57
CA ALA A 270 5.68 -1.44 30.29
C ALA A 270 5.17 0.00 30.07
N THR A 271 6.07 0.93 29.74
CA THR A 271 5.76 2.37 29.54
C THR A 271 5.59 2.77 28.07
N GLU A 272 5.75 1.84 27.11
CA GLU A 272 5.93 2.14 25.69
C GLU A 272 6.94 3.28 25.45
N ALA A 273 8.19 3.11 25.92
CA ALA A 273 9.19 4.16 25.84
C ALA A 273 9.56 4.56 24.39
N GLN A 274 10.32 5.65 24.24
CA GLN A 274 10.76 6.13 22.92
C GLN A 274 11.88 5.25 22.36
N MET A 275 12.05 5.22 21.03
CA MET A 275 13.06 4.36 20.40
C MET A 275 14.49 4.64 20.92
N SER A 276 14.80 5.88 21.30
CA SER A 276 16.07 6.26 21.93
C SER A 276 16.35 5.51 23.23
N ASP A 277 15.31 5.23 24.04
CA ASP A 277 15.46 4.55 25.32
C ASP A 277 15.79 3.06 25.11
N PHE A 278 15.17 2.44 24.10
CA PHE A 278 15.50 1.08 23.65
C PHE A 278 16.93 1.00 23.10
N GLU A 279 17.36 1.98 22.30
CA GLU A 279 18.75 2.05 21.79
C GLU A 279 19.77 2.24 22.92
N ASP A 280 19.44 3.00 23.97
CA ASP A 280 20.29 3.17 25.15
C ASP A 280 20.38 1.91 26.02
N VAL A 281 19.27 1.16 26.14
CA VAL A 281 19.26 -0.16 26.80
C VAL A 281 20.13 -1.16 26.04
N ILE A 282 20.10 -1.22 24.70
CA ILE A 282 21.04 -2.03 23.90
C ILE A 282 22.49 -1.53 24.04
N ARG A 283 22.70 -0.21 24.16
CA ARG A 283 24.05 0.36 24.34
C ARG A 283 24.66 -0.10 25.67
N THR A 284 23.91 -0.01 26.76
CA THR A 284 24.33 -0.41 28.11
C THR A 284 24.45 -1.94 28.29
N SER A 285 23.76 -2.74 27.47
CA SER A 285 23.88 -4.21 27.52
C SER A 285 25.25 -4.74 27.06
N LYS A 286 26.08 -3.91 26.41
CA LYS A 286 27.41 -4.29 25.90
C LYS A 286 28.43 -4.48 27.01
N ASP A 287 28.28 -3.73 28.08
CA ASP A 287 29.18 -3.72 29.23
C ASP A 287 28.82 -4.81 30.27
N ILE A 288 27.76 -5.59 30.00
CA ILE A 288 27.26 -6.67 30.87
C ILE A 288 27.68 -8.04 30.30
N HIS A 289 28.48 -8.78 31.06
CA HIS A 289 29.08 -10.05 30.64
C HIS A 289 28.19 -11.29 30.80
N VAL A 290 26.89 -11.11 31.06
CA VAL A 290 25.87 -12.16 31.25
C VAL A 290 24.99 -12.31 29.99
N ILE A 291 24.37 -13.47 29.77
CA ILE A 291 23.25 -13.62 28.83
C ILE A 291 22.02 -12.98 29.48
N LEU A 292 21.58 -11.87 28.89
CA LEU A 292 20.40 -11.10 29.28
C LEU A 292 19.18 -11.61 28.51
N PRO A 293 18.21 -12.29 29.13
CA PRO A 293 17.07 -12.87 28.42
C PRO A 293 16.29 -11.87 27.56
N SER A 294 16.05 -10.65 28.06
CA SER A 294 15.21 -9.67 27.32
C SER A 294 15.96 -8.95 26.18
N LEU A 295 17.26 -9.19 25.99
CA LEU A 295 18.07 -8.43 25.04
C LEU A 295 17.67 -8.65 23.58
N ASP A 296 17.25 -9.85 23.21
CA ASP A 296 16.82 -10.11 21.83
C ASP A 296 15.40 -9.57 21.59
N ASP A 297 14.49 -9.66 22.56
CA ASP A 297 13.18 -8.97 22.54
C ASP A 297 13.31 -7.45 22.33
N VAL A 298 14.29 -6.81 22.99
CA VAL A 298 14.56 -5.35 22.84
C VAL A 298 15.07 -5.03 21.43
N LYS A 299 15.94 -5.85 20.85
CA LYS A 299 16.41 -5.69 19.45
C LYS A 299 15.28 -5.90 18.44
N ASP A 300 14.43 -6.89 18.67
CA ASP A 300 13.33 -7.23 17.79
C ASP A 300 12.25 -6.14 17.81
N ALA A 301 11.97 -5.55 18.98
CA ALA A 301 11.09 -4.38 19.10
C ALA A 301 11.59 -3.19 18.26
N ILE A 302 12.88 -2.86 18.32
CA ILE A 302 13.48 -1.81 17.46
C ILE A 302 13.41 -2.19 15.99
N SER A 303 13.71 -3.44 15.65
CA SER A 303 13.73 -3.91 14.26
C SER A 303 12.33 -3.88 13.64
N MET A 304 11.30 -4.27 14.40
CA MET A 304 9.89 -4.16 14.04
C MET A 304 9.48 -2.70 13.86
N ALA A 305 9.83 -1.83 14.81
CA ALA A 305 9.53 -0.40 14.72
C ALA A 305 10.20 0.29 13.51
N LYS A 306 11.47 -0.03 13.22
CA LYS A 306 12.19 0.49 12.04
C LYS A 306 11.62 -0.05 10.72
N SER A 307 11.17 -1.31 10.69
CA SER A 307 10.45 -1.89 9.55
C SER A 307 9.11 -1.18 9.31
N TRP A 308 8.32 -1.00 10.37
CA TRP A 308 7.04 -0.30 10.30
C TRP A 308 7.21 1.17 9.87
N LEU A 309 8.18 1.90 10.43
CA LEU A 309 8.53 3.26 10.00
C LEU A 309 8.93 3.33 8.53
N LYS A 310 9.71 2.36 8.03
CA LYS A 310 10.06 2.28 6.61
C LYS A 310 8.81 2.12 5.74
N ASN A 311 7.86 1.30 6.18
CA ASN A 311 6.60 1.05 5.48
C ASN A 311 5.58 2.20 5.63
N SER A 312 5.68 3.04 6.66
CA SER A 312 4.81 4.19 6.89
C SER A 312 5.19 5.42 6.06
N LYS A 313 6.47 5.57 5.70
CA LYS A 313 7.00 6.73 4.92
C LYS A 313 6.17 7.14 3.69
N PRO A 314 5.65 6.24 2.82
CA PRO A 314 4.84 6.64 1.67
C PRO A 314 3.57 7.40 2.06
N PHE A 315 2.93 7.02 3.18
CA PHE A 315 1.68 7.59 3.67
C PHE A 315 1.88 8.86 4.52
N LEU A 316 3.12 9.11 4.99
CA LEU A 316 3.52 10.30 5.74
C LEU A 316 4.23 11.35 4.87
N GLY A 317 4.35 11.10 3.56
CA GLY A 317 4.98 12.00 2.60
C GLY A 317 4.22 13.32 2.48
N SER A 318 4.65 14.34 3.23
CA SER A 318 4.05 15.67 3.16
C SER A 318 4.31 16.28 1.78
N SER A 319 3.23 16.59 1.07
CA SER A 319 3.24 17.05 -0.33
C SER A 319 3.64 15.95 -1.34
N PHE A 320 2.65 15.26 -1.89
CA PHE A 320 2.75 14.87 -3.30
C PHE A 320 2.85 16.17 -4.12
N PRO A 321 3.96 16.44 -4.83
CA PRO A 321 4.03 17.59 -5.71
C PRO A 321 3.00 17.40 -6.82
N ALA A 322 2.25 18.46 -7.15
CA ALA A 322 1.20 18.38 -8.15
C ALA A 322 1.73 17.76 -9.48
N ALA A 323 1.07 16.70 -9.92
CA ALA A 323 1.22 16.07 -11.23
C ALA A 323 2.63 15.55 -11.61
N HIS A 324 3.03 14.42 -11.02
CA HIS A 324 3.84 13.43 -11.74
C HIS A 324 3.05 12.12 -11.94
N PRO A 325 2.63 11.77 -13.19
CA PRO A 325 1.80 10.59 -13.48
C PRO A 325 2.46 9.22 -13.16
N SER A 326 3.71 9.23 -12.69
CA SER A 326 4.53 8.03 -12.45
C SER A 326 4.54 7.56 -10.98
N CYS A 327 3.93 8.30 -10.06
CA CYS A 327 3.71 7.82 -8.69
C CYS A 327 2.47 6.93 -8.67
N SER A 328 2.66 5.62 -8.44
CA SER A 328 1.57 4.70 -8.18
C SER A 328 0.79 5.16 -6.95
N LEU A 329 -0.52 5.38 -7.11
CA LEU A 329 -1.42 5.77 -6.03
C LEU A 329 -1.38 4.78 -4.85
N LEU A 330 -1.56 5.30 -3.64
CA LEU A 330 -1.54 4.49 -2.42
C LEU A 330 -2.87 3.76 -2.22
N LYS A 331 -2.83 2.51 -1.72
CA LYS A 331 -4.05 1.75 -1.43
C LYS A 331 -4.49 1.92 0.02
N VAL A 332 -5.78 2.16 0.23
CA VAL A 332 -6.38 2.32 1.57
C VAL A 332 -6.24 1.03 2.39
N GLU A 333 -6.24 -0.14 1.75
CA GLU A 333 -6.10 -1.46 2.38
C GLU A 333 -4.71 -1.65 2.99
N ALA A 334 -3.68 -1.15 2.31
CA ALA A 334 -2.31 -1.16 2.83
C ALA A 334 -2.17 -0.24 4.06
N LEU A 335 -2.93 0.87 4.09
CA LEU A 335 -2.99 1.77 5.23
C LEU A 335 -3.77 1.15 6.42
N LYS A 336 -4.91 0.49 6.15
CA LYS A 336 -5.70 -0.29 7.14
C LYS A 336 -4.85 -1.40 7.79
N GLU A 337 -4.04 -2.10 6.99
CA GLU A 337 -3.07 -3.09 7.46
C GLU A 337 -1.94 -2.45 8.29
N LEU A 338 -1.35 -1.34 7.83
CA LEU A 338 -0.30 -0.62 8.57
C LEU A 338 -0.79 -0.11 9.95
N VAL A 339 -2.03 0.38 10.04
CA VAL A 339 -2.70 0.74 11.31
C VAL A 339 -2.95 -0.49 12.18
N SER A 340 -3.18 -1.66 11.60
CA SER A 340 -3.35 -2.90 12.37
C SER A 340 -2.01 -3.38 12.94
N GLN A 341 -0.93 -3.31 12.15
CA GLN A 341 0.43 -3.61 12.59
C GLN A 341 0.94 -2.65 13.68
N SER A 342 0.53 -1.38 13.67
CA SER A 342 0.99 -0.39 14.65
C SER A 342 0.61 -0.74 16.10
N LYS A 343 -0.44 -1.55 16.29
CA LYS A 343 -0.91 -2.07 17.59
C LYS A 343 0.02 -3.13 18.19
N LEU A 344 0.91 -3.72 17.39
CA LEU A 344 1.89 -4.72 17.84
C LEU A 344 3.23 -4.07 18.25
N LEU A 345 3.40 -2.76 18.01
CA LEU A 345 4.61 -2.03 18.36
C LEU A 345 4.69 -1.76 19.86
N LYS A 346 5.72 -2.29 20.50
CA LYS A 346 6.06 -2.06 21.91
C LYS A 346 6.79 -0.73 22.17
N ILE A 347 7.03 0.07 21.13
CA ILE A 347 7.77 1.34 21.16
C ILE A 347 6.80 2.46 20.80
N SER A 348 6.83 3.57 21.55
CA SER A 348 6.03 4.74 21.18
C SER A 348 6.66 5.52 20.04
N LEU A 349 5.85 5.77 19.01
CA LEU A 349 6.17 6.53 17.82
C LEU A 349 5.02 7.51 17.54
N GLU A 350 5.34 8.77 17.27
CA GLU A 350 4.36 9.81 16.97
C GLU A 350 3.62 9.52 15.65
N GLU A 351 4.35 8.94 14.69
CA GLU A 351 3.88 8.48 13.39
C GLU A 351 2.67 7.53 13.49
N ARG A 352 2.49 6.79 14.60
CA ARG A 352 1.27 5.98 14.83
C ARG A 352 0.00 6.84 14.80
N THR A 353 0.06 8.03 15.43
CA THR A 353 -1.08 8.95 15.49
C THR A 353 -1.30 9.65 14.15
N MET A 354 -0.22 10.03 13.46
CA MET A 354 -0.28 10.63 12.12
C MET A 354 -0.90 9.65 11.09
N ILE A 355 -0.41 8.41 11.02
CA ILE A 355 -0.96 7.34 10.17
C ILE A 355 -2.44 7.08 10.47
N HIS A 356 -2.83 7.08 11.75
CA HIS A 356 -4.23 6.92 12.12
C HIS A 356 -5.10 8.11 11.68
N SER A 357 -4.58 9.34 11.76
CA SER A 357 -5.24 10.55 11.24
C SER A 357 -5.42 10.51 9.72
N VAL A 358 -4.40 10.05 8.97
CA VAL A 358 -4.51 9.87 7.51
C VAL A 358 -5.60 8.84 7.18
N LEU A 359 -5.64 7.69 7.87
CA LEU A 359 -6.70 6.71 7.66
C LEU A 359 -8.08 7.29 7.99
N LYS A 360 -8.19 8.07 9.07
CA LYS A 360 -9.43 8.73 9.45
C LYS A 360 -9.91 9.68 8.33
N ASN A 361 -9.04 10.53 7.80
CA ASN A 361 -9.37 11.44 6.70
C ASN A 361 -9.83 10.69 5.44
N CYS A 362 -9.19 9.56 5.12
CA CYS A 362 -9.62 8.72 3.99
C CYS A 362 -11.01 8.11 4.20
N LEU A 363 -11.32 7.66 5.42
CA LEU A 363 -12.64 7.09 5.75
C LEU A 363 -13.75 8.15 5.83
N GLU A 364 -13.45 9.35 6.32
CA GLU A 364 -14.36 10.50 6.27
C GLU A 364 -14.65 10.89 4.81
N TRP A 365 -13.61 10.98 3.96
CA TRP A 365 -13.78 11.26 2.53
C TRP A 365 -14.55 10.16 1.77
N GLU A 366 -14.30 8.88 2.07
CA GLU A 366 -15.03 7.72 1.49
C GLU A 366 -16.52 7.78 1.86
N HIS A 367 -16.83 8.13 3.11
CA HIS A 367 -18.20 8.31 3.60
C HIS A 367 -18.92 9.49 2.93
N ASP A 368 -18.30 10.67 2.90
CA ASP A 368 -18.85 11.88 2.27
C ASP A 368 -19.10 11.66 0.77
N SER A 369 -18.16 10.98 0.10
CA SER A 369 -18.27 10.60 -1.31
C SER A 369 -19.44 9.65 -1.57
N CYS A 370 -19.62 8.63 -0.71
CA CYS A 370 -20.76 7.71 -0.83
C CYS A 370 -22.09 8.42 -0.57
N SER A 371 -22.17 9.27 0.46
CA SER A 371 -23.39 10.02 0.76
C SER A 371 -23.79 10.99 -0.37
N LEU A 372 -22.79 11.62 -1.01
CA LEU A 372 -23.05 12.46 -2.18
C LEU A 372 -23.52 11.64 -3.39
N LEU A 373 -22.93 10.47 -3.64
CA LEU A 373 -23.41 9.55 -4.68
C LEU A 373 -24.85 9.08 -4.43
N GLU A 374 -25.23 8.81 -3.17
CA GLU A 374 -26.62 8.49 -2.80
C GLU A 374 -27.58 9.66 -3.07
N GLU A 375 -27.19 10.93 -2.83
CA GLU A 375 -28.02 12.08 -3.20
C GLU A 375 -28.18 12.22 -4.72
N VAL A 376 -27.12 11.95 -5.48
CA VAL A 376 -27.16 11.94 -6.95
C VAL A 376 -28.07 10.82 -7.48
N ASP A 377 -27.98 9.62 -6.93
CA ASP A 377 -28.86 8.50 -7.28
C ASP A 377 -30.32 8.81 -6.91
N CYS A 378 -30.57 9.45 -5.78
CA CYS A 378 -31.92 9.92 -5.41
C CYS A 378 -32.46 10.93 -6.43
N LEU A 379 -31.62 11.85 -6.94
CA LEU A 379 -32.01 12.77 -8.00
C LEU A 379 -32.33 12.02 -9.30
N PHE A 380 -31.46 11.11 -9.73
CA PHE A 380 -31.62 10.33 -10.97
C PHE A 380 -32.84 9.40 -10.96
N ASN A 381 -33.28 8.93 -9.80
CA ASN A 381 -34.48 8.10 -9.62
C ASN A 381 -35.79 8.92 -9.50
N THR A 382 -35.76 10.25 -9.70
CA THR A 382 -36.95 11.10 -9.65
C THR A 382 -37.89 10.81 -10.83
N ASN A 383 -39.01 10.14 -10.56
CA ASN A 383 -39.95 9.68 -11.58
C ASN A 383 -40.98 10.73 -12.06
N ASN A 384 -41.22 11.80 -11.28
CA ASN A 384 -42.21 12.83 -11.60
C ASN A 384 -41.52 14.18 -11.84
N ILE A 385 -41.46 14.61 -13.10
CA ILE A 385 -40.76 15.83 -13.54
C ILE A 385 -41.80 16.82 -14.07
N ASP A 386 -42.54 17.45 -13.16
CA ASP A 386 -43.48 18.52 -13.53
C ASP A 386 -42.70 19.79 -13.96
N ASN A 387 -43.30 20.61 -14.84
CA ASN A 387 -42.69 21.85 -15.33
C ASN A 387 -42.29 22.84 -14.20
N ALA A 388 -42.96 22.79 -13.04
CA ALA A 388 -42.58 23.57 -11.87
C ALA A 388 -41.31 23.04 -11.16
N LEU A 389 -41.05 21.73 -11.23
CA LEU A 389 -39.85 21.10 -10.69
C LEU A 389 -38.62 21.36 -11.58
N ILE A 390 -38.78 21.41 -12.91
CA ILE A 390 -37.70 21.70 -13.87
C ILE A 390 -36.88 22.94 -13.49
N ASN A 391 -37.55 24.03 -13.11
CA ASN A 391 -36.87 25.28 -12.71
C ASN A 391 -36.10 25.17 -11.38
N GLY A 392 -36.46 24.22 -10.51
CA GLY A 392 -35.71 23.91 -9.28
C GLY A 392 -34.62 22.85 -9.46
N LEU A 393 -34.68 22.03 -10.52
CA LEU A 393 -33.72 20.96 -10.78
C LEU A 393 -32.35 21.50 -11.23
N ILE A 394 -32.31 22.52 -12.09
CA ILE A 394 -31.04 23.11 -12.57
C ILE A 394 -30.14 23.60 -11.41
N PRO A 395 -30.58 24.48 -10.50
CA PRO A 395 -29.73 24.94 -9.40
C PRO A 395 -29.35 23.81 -8.42
N LYS A 396 -30.20 22.78 -8.25
CA LYS A 396 -29.83 21.58 -7.48
C LYS A 396 -28.70 20.78 -8.16
N ILE A 397 -28.78 20.61 -9.48
CA ILE A 397 -27.75 19.93 -10.27
C ILE A 397 -26.42 20.71 -10.23
N GLU A 398 -26.45 22.03 -10.39
CA GLU A 398 -25.26 22.89 -10.31
C GLU A 398 -24.60 22.84 -8.92
N HIS A 399 -25.41 22.82 -7.86
CA HIS A 399 -24.91 22.62 -6.50
C HIS A 399 -24.23 21.26 -6.31
N LEU A 400 -24.85 20.17 -6.76
CA LEU A 400 -24.27 18.82 -6.70
C LEU A 400 -22.97 18.72 -7.52
N VAL A 401 -22.91 19.29 -8.72
CA VAL A 401 -21.68 19.36 -9.52
C VAL A 401 -20.57 20.07 -8.76
N THR A 402 -20.87 21.20 -8.11
CA THR A 402 -19.90 21.96 -7.30
C THR A 402 -19.42 21.16 -6.09
N MET A 403 -20.30 20.42 -5.41
CA MET A 403 -19.91 19.54 -4.29
C MET A 403 -19.04 18.37 -4.77
N ILE A 404 -19.38 17.74 -5.91
CA ILE A 404 -18.59 16.67 -6.50
C ILE A 404 -17.19 17.19 -6.89
N GLU A 405 -17.09 18.37 -7.49
CA GLU A 405 -15.79 18.98 -7.83
C GLU A 405 -14.96 19.25 -6.57
N SER A 406 -15.56 19.79 -5.52
CA SER A 406 -14.87 19.99 -4.23
C SER A 406 -14.38 18.68 -3.61
N ILE A 407 -15.19 17.61 -3.65
CA ILE A 407 -14.82 16.29 -3.11
C ILE A 407 -13.78 15.58 -3.99
N LEU A 408 -13.82 15.76 -5.31
CA LEU A 408 -12.78 15.25 -6.21
C LEU A 408 -11.43 15.91 -5.95
N GLU A 409 -11.39 17.23 -5.78
CA GLU A 409 -10.15 17.95 -5.45
C GLU A 409 -9.58 17.50 -4.09
N THR A 410 -10.41 17.33 -3.04
CA THR A 410 -9.93 16.80 -1.77
C THR A 410 -9.45 15.36 -1.89
N GLY A 411 -10.16 14.50 -2.63
CA GLY A 411 -9.78 13.09 -2.83
C GLY A 411 -8.46 12.93 -3.58
N LEU A 412 -8.27 13.70 -4.65
CA LEU A 412 -7.00 13.74 -5.40
C LEU A 412 -5.85 14.27 -4.54
N SER A 413 -6.11 15.24 -3.65
CA SER A 413 -5.09 15.77 -2.73
C SER A 413 -4.59 14.76 -1.68
N LEU A 414 -5.39 13.74 -1.36
CA LEU A 414 -5.00 12.66 -0.43
C LEU A 414 -3.99 11.69 -1.06
N GLY A 415 -3.94 11.55 -2.39
CA GLY A 415 -2.96 10.69 -3.10
C GLY A 415 -3.26 9.17 -3.05
N PHE A 416 -4.50 8.78 -2.74
CA PHE A 416 -4.94 7.39 -2.69
C PHE A 416 -5.74 6.98 -3.94
N ASP A 417 -5.73 5.67 -4.20
CA ASP A 417 -6.55 4.99 -5.20
C ASP A 417 -7.91 4.68 -4.57
N PHE A 418 -8.91 5.52 -4.83
CA PHE A 418 -10.29 5.35 -4.35
C PHE A 418 -11.22 4.93 -5.50
N ASP A 419 -11.99 3.87 -5.30
CA ASP A 419 -13.00 3.39 -6.26
C ASP A 419 -14.12 4.41 -6.50
N GLU A 420 -14.29 5.38 -5.60
CA GLU A 420 -15.31 6.44 -5.62
C GLU A 420 -14.96 7.55 -6.61
N ILE A 421 -13.69 7.83 -6.88
CA ILE A 421 -13.25 8.87 -7.82
C ILE A 421 -13.86 8.67 -9.22
N PRO A 422 -13.77 7.50 -9.89
CA PRO A 422 -14.40 7.31 -11.19
C PRO A 422 -15.94 7.33 -11.12
N LYS A 423 -16.55 6.91 -10.00
CA LYS A 423 -18.02 7.01 -9.79
C LYS A 423 -18.47 8.48 -9.74
N LEU A 424 -17.75 9.32 -9.00
CA LEU A 424 -17.97 10.77 -8.90
C LEU A 424 -17.73 11.49 -10.23
N GLN A 425 -16.68 11.15 -10.97
CA GLN A 425 -16.42 11.72 -12.31
C GLN A 425 -17.53 11.37 -13.31
N ASN A 426 -18.03 10.13 -13.27
CA ASN A 426 -19.18 9.70 -14.05
C ASN A 426 -20.42 10.50 -13.68
N ALA A 427 -20.77 10.55 -12.39
CA ALA A 427 -21.89 11.33 -11.86
C ALA A 427 -21.84 12.80 -12.30
N ARG A 428 -20.67 13.46 -12.17
CA ARG A 428 -20.46 14.84 -12.61
C ARG A 428 -20.77 15.02 -14.10
N SER A 429 -20.27 14.12 -14.95
CA SER A 429 -20.44 14.20 -16.41
C SER A 429 -21.91 14.07 -16.81
N ILE A 430 -22.65 13.17 -16.15
CA ILE A 430 -24.09 12.98 -16.36
C ILE A 430 -24.89 14.18 -15.86
N LEU A 431 -24.56 14.71 -14.67
CA LEU A 431 -25.21 15.91 -14.12
C LEU A 431 -25.00 17.13 -15.02
N GLN A 432 -23.79 17.33 -15.54
CA GLN A 432 -23.48 18.39 -16.50
C GLN A 432 -24.29 18.23 -17.80
N TRP A 433 -24.43 17.00 -18.31
CA TRP A 433 -25.30 16.70 -19.45
C TRP A 433 -26.78 16.98 -19.15
N CYS A 434 -27.28 16.56 -17.99
CA CYS A 434 -28.66 16.81 -17.55
C CYS A 434 -28.96 18.31 -17.40
N SER A 435 -28.05 19.09 -16.79
CA SER A 435 -28.18 20.55 -16.70
C SER A 435 -28.27 21.17 -18.11
N LYS A 436 -27.40 20.74 -19.04
CA LYS A 436 -27.42 21.22 -20.42
C LYS A 436 -28.73 20.88 -21.14
N ALA A 437 -29.23 19.65 -21.01
CA ALA A 437 -30.52 19.22 -21.55
C ALA A 437 -31.69 20.04 -20.97
N LEU A 438 -31.72 20.23 -19.64
CA LEU A 438 -32.75 21.01 -18.95
C LEU A 438 -32.72 22.49 -19.35
N SER A 439 -31.55 23.06 -19.65
CA SER A 439 -31.43 24.46 -20.12
C SER A 439 -32.27 24.75 -21.38
N PHE A 440 -32.51 23.74 -22.22
CA PHE A 440 -33.33 23.86 -23.43
C PHE A 440 -34.84 24.02 -23.14
N CYS A 441 -35.28 23.82 -21.89
CA CYS A 441 -36.64 24.17 -21.46
C CYS A 441 -36.84 25.70 -21.40
N SER A 442 -35.76 26.43 -21.07
CA SER A 442 -35.75 27.89 -20.85
C SER A 442 -35.16 28.69 -22.02
N VAL A 443 -34.46 28.04 -22.95
CA VAL A 443 -33.91 28.66 -24.18
C VAL A 443 -34.13 27.71 -25.34
N ALA A 444 -34.77 28.16 -26.43
CA ALA A 444 -34.93 27.33 -27.63
C ALA A 444 -33.57 27.04 -28.29
N PRO A 445 -33.14 25.77 -28.40
CA PRO A 445 -31.85 25.41 -28.99
C PRO A 445 -31.88 25.47 -30.52
N ALA A 446 -30.72 25.73 -31.12
CA ALA A 446 -30.49 25.52 -32.56
C ALA A 446 -30.08 24.06 -32.82
N LEU A 447 -30.46 23.51 -33.98
CA LEU A 447 -30.23 22.09 -34.35
C LEU A 447 -28.80 21.58 -34.05
N PRO A 448 -27.70 22.26 -34.42
CA PRO A 448 -26.34 21.76 -34.13
C PRO A 448 -26.04 21.62 -32.63
N GLY A 449 -26.67 22.43 -31.79
CA GLY A 449 -26.55 22.34 -30.33
C GLY A 449 -27.34 21.18 -29.73
N ILE A 450 -28.40 20.71 -30.40
CA ILE A 450 -29.13 19.49 -30.04
C ILE A 450 -28.32 18.27 -30.48
N GLU A 451 -27.77 18.28 -31.70
CA GLU A 451 -26.98 17.18 -32.24
C GLU A 451 -25.72 16.92 -31.42
N SER A 452 -24.96 17.96 -31.08
CA SER A 452 -23.81 17.84 -30.19
C SER A 452 -24.20 17.30 -28.80
N LEU A 453 -25.37 17.67 -28.26
CA LEU A 453 -25.84 17.12 -26.99
C LEU A 453 -26.20 15.63 -27.10
N MET A 454 -26.69 15.18 -28.25
CA MET A 454 -26.98 13.77 -28.52
C MET A 454 -25.71 12.94 -28.71
N GLU A 455 -24.70 13.43 -29.44
CA GLU A 455 -23.39 12.76 -29.53
C GLU A 455 -22.75 12.59 -28.14
N ASN A 456 -22.79 13.65 -27.33
CA ASN A 456 -22.32 13.58 -25.93
C ASN A 456 -23.12 12.57 -25.08
N ALA A 457 -24.37 12.26 -25.43
CA ALA A 457 -25.18 11.26 -24.73
C ALA A 457 -24.73 9.82 -25.04
N GLU A 458 -24.20 9.55 -26.24
CA GLU A 458 -23.68 8.23 -26.62
C GLU A 458 -22.39 7.86 -25.85
N HIS A 459 -21.69 8.86 -25.32
CA HIS A 459 -20.49 8.69 -24.50
C HIS A 459 -20.78 8.65 -22.98
N LEU A 460 -22.05 8.69 -22.55
CA LEU A 460 -22.40 8.63 -21.13
C LEU A 460 -22.23 7.21 -20.53
N PRO A 461 -21.87 7.10 -19.23
CA PRO A 461 -21.78 5.82 -18.53
C PRO A 461 -23.09 5.02 -18.55
N VAL A 462 -23.00 3.78 -19.04
CA VAL A 462 -24.15 2.87 -19.27
C VAL A 462 -25.00 2.63 -18.01
N THR A 463 -24.38 2.60 -16.83
CA THR A 463 -25.07 2.36 -15.54
C THR A 463 -26.07 3.46 -15.17
N CYS A 464 -25.92 4.68 -15.68
CA CYS A 464 -26.76 5.82 -15.31
C CYS A 464 -27.68 6.30 -16.44
N ALA A 465 -27.37 5.95 -17.69
CA ALA A 465 -28.24 6.19 -18.85
C ALA A 465 -29.63 5.50 -18.73
N SER A 466 -29.71 4.45 -17.90
CA SER A 466 -30.94 3.74 -17.53
C SER A 466 -31.80 4.45 -16.48
N SER A 467 -31.31 5.52 -15.84
CA SER A 467 -32.04 6.20 -14.77
C SER A 467 -33.31 6.92 -15.25
N ALA A 468 -34.27 7.12 -14.35
CA ALA A 468 -35.56 7.71 -14.68
C ALA A 468 -35.43 9.14 -15.23
N LEU A 469 -34.56 9.97 -14.64
CA LEU A 469 -34.30 11.33 -15.12
C LEU A 469 -33.57 11.34 -16.46
N CYS A 470 -32.48 10.57 -16.61
CA CYS A 470 -31.69 10.57 -17.84
C CYS A 470 -32.48 10.00 -19.03
N SER A 471 -33.20 8.88 -18.86
CA SER A 471 -34.06 8.32 -19.92
C SER A 471 -35.14 9.32 -20.36
N SER A 472 -35.82 9.96 -19.40
CA SER A 472 -36.83 10.99 -19.67
C SER A 472 -36.28 12.21 -20.43
N LEU A 473 -35.05 12.64 -20.11
CA LEU A 473 -34.35 13.72 -20.80
C LEU A 473 -33.85 13.30 -22.18
N ILE A 474 -33.33 12.09 -22.35
CA ILE A 474 -32.89 11.54 -23.64
C ILE A 474 -34.07 11.48 -24.62
N ASP A 475 -35.23 10.98 -24.19
CA ASP A 475 -36.43 10.94 -25.03
C ASP A 475 -36.98 12.35 -25.32
N GLY A 476 -36.88 13.26 -24.36
CA GLY A 476 -37.16 14.68 -24.56
C GLY A 476 -36.25 15.36 -25.59
N VAL A 477 -34.94 15.09 -25.56
CA VAL A 477 -33.95 15.62 -26.50
C VAL A 477 -34.09 15.00 -27.90
N LYS A 478 -34.46 13.72 -28.01
CA LYS A 478 -34.85 13.11 -29.30
C LYS A 478 -36.07 13.82 -29.90
N TRP A 479 -37.07 14.15 -29.08
CA TRP A 479 -38.22 14.93 -29.52
C TRP A 479 -37.84 16.35 -29.95
N LEU A 480 -36.98 17.04 -29.19
CA LEU A 480 -36.42 18.34 -29.59
C LEU A 480 -35.73 18.30 -30.95
N LYS A 481 -34.95 17.24 -31.24
CA LYS A 481 -34.32 17.06 -32.55
C LYS A 481 -35.37 16.97 -33.65
N LYS A 482 -36.35 16.06 -33.52
CA LYS A 482 -37.48 15.96 -34.47
C LYS A 482 -38.19 17.30 -34.68
N ALA A 483 -38.49 18.01 -33.59
CA ALA A 483 -39.19 19.30 -33.63
C ALA A 483 -38.38 20.38 -34.38
N SER A 484 -37.07 20.44 -34.15
CA SER A 484 -36.18 21.34 -34.89
C SER A 484 -35.97 20.92 -36.36
N GLU A 485 -36.09 19.64 -36.69
CA GLU A 485 -36.00 19.09 -38.05
C GLU A 485 -37.27 19.29 -38.89
N VAL A 486 -38.41 19.64 -38.29
CA VAL A 486 -39.66 19.94 -39.03
C VAL A 486 -39.97 21.43 -39.19
N ILE A 487 -39.38 22.33 -38.38
CA ILE A 487 -39.62 23.78 -38.49
C ILE A 487 -38.93 24.35 -39.77
N PRO A 488 -39.69 24.92 -40.75
CA PRO A 488 -39.15 25.23 -42.09
C PRO A 488 -37.86 26.07 -42.09
N VAL A 489 -37.76 27.06 -41.21
CA VAL A 489 -36.58 27.95 -41.07
C VAL A 489 -35.29 27.20 -40.68
N SER A 490 -35.38 26.07 -39.99
CA SER A 490 -34.23 25.28 -39.53
C SER A 490 -33.92 24.04 -40.39
N CYS A 491 -34.77 23.73 -41.37
CA CYS A 491 -34.69 22.49 -42.16
C CYS A 491 -33.61 22.48 -43.29
N ASN A 492 -32.44 23.13 -43.17
CA ASN A 492 -31.31 23.01 -44.12
C ASN A 492 -31.68 22.91 -45.63
N GLY A 493 -32.65 23.72 -46.11
CA GLY A 493 -33.14 23.72 -47.50
C GLY A 493 -34.12 22.59 -47.89
N LYS A 494 -34.58 21.75 -46.96
CA LYS A 494 -35.63 20.73 -47.17
C LYS A 494 -36.98 21.21 -46.66
N ILE A 495 -38.02 21.06 -47.48
CA ILE A 495 -39.39 21.47 -47.12
C ILE A 495 -40.13 20.27 -46.52
N CYS A 496 -40.40 20.31 -45.21
CA CYS A 496 -41.13 19.27 -44.48
C CYS A 496 -42.65 19.39 -44.69
N LYS A 497 -43.44 18.32 -44.46
CA LYS A 497 -44.90 18.38 -44.61
C LYS A 497 -45.56 18.88 -43.31
N LEU A 498 -46.75 19.47 -43.45
CA LEU A 498 -47.56 19.87 -42.29
C LEU A 498 -47.95 18.67 -41.42
N SER A 499 -48.23 17.52 -42.03
CA SER A 499 -48.53 16.25 -41.32
C SER A 499 -47.44 15.87 -40.33
N ASP A 500 -46.19 16.06 -40.72
CA ASP A 500 -45.01 15.60 -39.97
C ASP A 500 -44.80 16.53 -38.75
N ALA A 501 -45.07 17.83 -38.91
CA ALA A 501 -45.09 18.80 -37.82
C ALA A 501 -46.27 18.59 -36.84
N GLU A 502 -47.46 18.27 -37.34
CA GLU A 502 -48.62 17.96 -36.50
C GLU A 502 -48.46 16.60 -35.77
N GLU A 503 -47.80 15.60 -36.39
CA GLU A 503 -47.41 14.34 -35.73
C GLU A 503 -46.41 14.59 -34.59
N VAL A 504 -45.31 15.31 -34.84
CA VAL A 504 -44.32 15.66 -33.81
C VAL A 504 -44.96 16.46 -32.68
N LEU A 505 -45.90 17.38 -32.97
CA LEU A 505 -46.65 18.08 -31.92
C LEU A 505 -47.51 17.13 -31.08
N SER A 506 -48.08 16.07 -31.67
CA SER A 506 -48.84 15.05 -30.94
C SER A 506 -47.95 14.18 -30.03
N GLU A 507 -46.69 13.96 -30.39
CA GLU A 507 -45.71 13.23 -29.56
C GLU A 507 -45.38 13.93 -28.24
N VAL A 508 -45.63 15.25 -28.12
CA VAL A 508 -45.41 16.04 -26.88
C VAL A 508 -46.16 15.45 -25.67
N GLN A 509 -47.30 14.80 -25.89
CA GLN A 509 -48.07 14.16 -24.80
C GLN A 509 -47.43 12.86 -24.30
N ARG A 510 -46.42 12.32 -25.00
CA ARG A 510 -45.73 11.07 -24.67
C ARG A 510 -44.38 11.28 -23.99
N ILE A 511 -43.79 12.47 -24.11
CA ILE A 511 -42.53 12.82 -23.42
C ILE A 511 -42.82 13.27 -21.98
N LYS A 512 -41.95 12.85 -21.05
CA LYS A 512 -42.07 13.21 -19.62
C LYS A 512 -41.52 14.61 -19.30
N VAL A 513 -40.51 15.07 -20.04
CA VAL A 513 -39.95 16.42 -19.91
C VAL A 513 -40.45 17.26 -21.08
N SER A 514 -41.15 18.35 -20.79
CA SER A 514 -41.68 19.25 -21.82
C SER A 514 -40.69 20.37 -22.14
N PHE A 515 -40.70 20.86 -23.39
CA PHE A 515 -39.88 21.99 -23.83
C PHE A 515 -40.78 23.11 -24.39
N PRO A 516 -41.39 23.94 -23.52
CA PRO A 516 -42.49 24.82 -23.90
C PRO A 516 -42.14 25.81 -25.01
N LEU A 517 -40.88 26.27 -25.08
CA LEU A 517 -40.43 27.21 -26.11
C LEU A 517 -40.37 26.58 -27.51
N MET A 518 -39.91 25.32 -27.63
CA MET A 518 -39.89 24.61 -28.90
C MET A 518 -41.31 24.23 -29.34
N VAL A 519 -42.18 23.83 -28.40
CA VAL A 519 -43.62 23.63 -28.66
C VAL A 519 -44.26 24.93 -29.18
N GLY A 520 -43.94 26.08 -28.57
CA GLY A 520 -44.41 27.39 -29.02
C GLY A 520 -43.88 27.78 -30.41
N GLN A 521 -42.63 27.46 -30.74
CA GLN A 521 -42.06 27.68 -32.09
C GLN A 521 -42.76 26.80 -33.14
N LEU A 522 -43.00 25.53 -32.84
CA LEU A 522 -43.69 24.58 -33.73
C LEU A 522 -45.15 25.02 -33.99
N LEU A 523 -45.89 25.38 -32.94
CA LEU A 523 -47.24 25.95 -33.05
C LEU A 523 -47.25 27.23 -33.91
N LYS A 524 -46.30 28.14 -33.68
CA LYS A 524 -46.17 29.38 -34.45
C LYS A 524 -45.81 29.14 -35.92
N ALA A 525 -45.01 28.12 -36.23
CA ALA A 525 -44.72 27.71 -37.61
C ALA A 525 -45.97 27.17 -38.31
N ILE A 526 -46.75 26.32 -37.63
CA ILE A 526 -48.03 25.80 -38.12
C ILE A 526 -49.04 26.93 -38.36
N GLU A 527 -49.13 27.91 -37.46
CA GLU A 527 -50.00 29.09 -37.60
C GLU A 527 -49.56 29.99 -38.78
N LYS A 528 -48.26 30.29 -38.88
CA LYS A 528 -47.66 31.03 -40.01
C LYS A 528 -47.99 30.38 -41.35
N HIS A 529 -47.82 29.07 -41.47
CA HIS A 529 -48.17 28.34 -42.69
C HIS A 529 -49.67 28.43 -43.03
N LYS A 530 -50.55 28.29 -42.04
CA LYS A 530 -52.01 28.41 -42.23
C LYS A 530 -52.37 29.83 -42.74
N LEU A 531 -51.82 30.88 -42.12
CA LEU A 531 -52.01 32.27 -42.55
C LEU A 531 -51.42 32.55 -43.95
N TRP A 532 -50.26 32.00 -44.27
CA TRP A 532 -49.63 32.13 -45.59
C TRP A 532 -50.44 31.41 -46.68
N LYS A 533 -50.95 30.21 -46.37
CA LYS A 533 -51.84 29.45 -47.26
C LYS A 533 -53.15 30.20 -47.53
N GLU A 534 -53.75 30.81 -46.51
CA GLU A 534 -54.91 31.69 -46.67
C GLU A 534 -54.61 32.88 -47.59
N GLN A 535 -53.46 33.54 -47.44
CA GLN A 535 -53.06 34.64 -48.35
C GLN A 535 -52.90 34.17 -49.80
N ILE A 536 -52.42 32.95 -50.04
CA ILE A 536 -52.33 32.37 -51.39
C ILE A 536 -53.71 32.07 -51.95
N LEU A 537 -54.59 31.45 -51.17
CA LEU A 537 -55.97 31.16 -51.59
C LEU A 537 -56.74 32.44 -51.92
N ILE A 538 -56.52 33.53 -51.17
CA ILE A 538 -57.04 34.86 -51.50
C ILE A 538 -56.43 35.37 -52.82
N PHE A 539 -55.11 35.33 -52.98
CA PHE A 539 -54.41 35.83 -54.17
C PHE A 539 -54.82 35.10 -55.46
N PHE A 540 -54.93 33.78 -55.44
CA PHE A 540 -55.42 32.99 -56.57
C PHE A 540 -56.96 33.00 -56.71
N GLY A 541 -57.69 33.47 -55.70
CA GLY A 541 -59.12 33.78 -55.79
C GLY A 541 -59.41 35.09 -56.53
N LEU A 542 -58.46 36.02 -56.59
CA LEU A 542 -58.55 37.24 -57.41
C LEU A 542 -58.49 36.90 -58.91
N LYS A 543 -59.07 37.79 -59.74
CA LYS A 543 -58.91 37.72 -61.21
C LYS A 543 -57.44 37.94 -61.58
N THR A 544 -57.01 37.37 -62.71
CA THR A 544 -55.63 37.51 -63.22
C THR A 544 -55.20 38.98 -63.38
N GLU A 545 -56.11 39.85 -63.85
CA GLU A 545 -55.91 41.30 -63.97
C GLU A 545 -55.66 42.02 -62.63
N GLU A 546 -56.14 41.46 -61.51
CA GLU A 546 -56.03 42.02 -60.16
C GLU A 546 -54.77 41.51 -59.42
N ARG A 547 -54.02 40.57 -60.02
CA ARG A 547 -52.82 39.95 -59.42
C ARG A 547 -51.56 40.73 -59.77
N SER A 548 -50.88 41.24 -58.75
CA SER A 548 -49.58 41.88 -58.91
C SER A 548 -48.41 40.90 -58.78
N TRP A 549 -47.43 41.06 -59.65
CA TRP A 549 -46.14 40.36 -59.62
C TRP A 549 -45.39 40.61 -58.31
N SER A 550 -45.44 41.84 -57.80
CA SER A 550 -44.83 42.23 -56.53
C SER A 550 -45.39 41.43 -55.34
N LYS A 551 -46.71 41.17 -55.31
CA LYS A 551 -47.34 40.36 -54.26
C LYS A 551 -47.04 38.86 -54.45
N LEU A 552 -46.99 38.36 -55.68
CA LEU A 552 -46.59 36.97 -55.97
C LEU A 552 -45.16 36.70 -55.48
N LEU A 553 -44.21 37.60 -55.76
CA LEU A 553 -42.85 37.52 -55.21
C LEU A 553 -42.83 37.57 -53.68
N GLN A 554 -43.61 38.46 -53.05
CA GLN A 554 -43.70 38.49 -51.59
C GLN A 554 -44.21 37.15 -51.03
N LEU A 555 -45.20 36.52 -51.67
CA LEU A 555 -45.72 35.21 -51.27
C LEU A 555 -44.72 34.07 -51.50
N LYS A 556 -43.90 34.14 -52.57
CA LYS A 556 -42.77 33.22 -52.83
C LYS A 556 -41.69 33.32 -51.77
N GLU A 557 -41.26 34.54 -51.41
CA GLU A 557 -40.23 34.73 -50.38
C GLU A 557 -40.73 34.35 -48.99
N LEU A 558 -41.93 34.79 -48.58
CA LEU A 558 -42.57 34.33 -47.33
C LEU A 558 -42.75 32.80 -47.32
N GLY A 559 -43.03 32.19 -48.47
CA GLY A 559 -43.17 30.74 -48.59
C GLY A 559 -41.89 29.95 -48.37
N LYS A 560 -40.70 30.54 -48.57
CA LYS A 560 -39.44 29.87 -48.26
C LYS A 560 -39.23 29.70 -46.75
N ASP A 561 -39.66 30.70 -45.98
CA ASP A 561 -39.41 30.77 -44.54
C ASP A 561 -40.57 30.17 -43.72
N ASP A 562 -41.82 30.30 -44.20
CA ASP A 562 -43.03 30.02 -43.42
C ASP A 562 -43.90 28.85 -43.95
N ALA A 563 -43.59 28.25 -45.11
CA ALA A 563 -44.43 27.19 -45.69
C ALA A 563 -43.90 25.76 -45.47
N PHE A 564 -44.81 24.88 -45.06
CA PHE A 564 -44.67 23.44 -45.24
C PHE A 564 -45.04 23.02 -46.68
N SER A 565 -44.61 21.82 -47.07
CA SER A 565 -44.90 21.21 -48.37
C SER A 565 -46.41 21.07 -48.58
N CYS A 566 -46.92 21.73 -49.62
CA CYS A 566 -48.32 21.79 -49.99
C CYS A 566 -48.47 22.18 -51.46
N CYS A 567 -49.61 21.86 -52.09
CA CYS A 567 -49.87 22.20 -53.48
C CYS A 567 -49.95 23.72 -53.73
N GLU A 568 -50.31 24.53 -52.71
CA GLU A 568 -50.30 25.99 -52.80
C GLU A 568 -48.88 26.56 -52.99
N LEU A 569 -47.85 25.89 -52.47
CA LEU A 569 -46.45 26.26 -52.73
C LEU A 569 -46.07 25.97 -54.18
N ASP A 570 -46.43 24.79 -54.69
CA ASP A 570 -46.19 24.39 -56.08
C ASP A 570 -46.92 25.34 -57.05
N MET A 571 -48.11 25.81 -56.70
CA MET A 571 -48.85 26.84 -57.45
C MET A 571 -48.09 28.17 -57.51
N VAL A 572 -47.60 28.68 -56.37
CA VAL A 572 -46.80 29.92 -56.34
C VAL A 572 -45.50 29.77 -57.13
N LEU A 573 -44.80 28.65 -56.97
CA LEU A 573 -43.55 28.38 -57.69
C LEU A 573 -43.79 28.25 -59.20
N SER A 574 -44.80 27.50 -59.63
CA SER A 574 -45.17 27.35 -61.05
C SER A 574 -45.61 28.68 -61.67
N GLU A 575 -46.44 29.46 -60.98
CA GLU A 575 -46.88 30.77 -61.47
C GLU A 575 -45.72 31.76 -61.57
N THR A 576 -44.80 31.73 -60.60
CA THR A 576 -43.59 32.54 -60.67
C THR A 576 -42.69 32.10 -61.82
N GLU A 577 -42.53 30.79 -62.03
CA GLU A 577 -41.72 30.22 -63.12
C GLU A 577 -42.31 30.58 -64.50
N LYS A 578 -43.64 30.65 -64.66
CA LYS A 578 -44.28 31.13 -65.91
C LYS A 578 -43.88 32.58 -66.20
N VAL A 579 -43.98 33.48 -65.22
CA VAL A 579 -43.62 34.90 -65.40
C VAL A 579 -42.11 35.06 -65.61
N GLU A 580 -41.27 34.29 -64.90
CA GLU A 580 -39.82 34.26 -65.12
C GLU A 580 -39.47 33.74 -66.54
N LYS A 581 -40.13 32.68 -67.03
CA LYS A 581 -39.98 32.16 -68.40
C LYS A 581 -40.45 33.15 -69.45
N TRP A 582 -41.61 33.78 -69.28
CA TRP A 582 -42.10 34.83 -70.18
C TRP A 582 -41.14 36.02 -70.23
N LYS A 583 -40.60 36.45 -69.08
CA LYS A 583 -39.60 37.52 -69.01
C LYS A 583 -38.31 37.15 -69.75
N LEU A 584 -37.81 35.91 -69.60
CA LEU A 584 -36.66 35.42 -70.35
C LEU A 584 -36.95 35.36 -71.86
N HIS A 585 -38.11 34.86 -72.26
CA HIS A 585 -38.54 34.82 -73.66
C HIS A 585 -38.64 36.23 -74.27
N CYS A 586 -39.17 37.19 -73.51
CA CYS A 586 -39.19 38.60 -73.86
C CYS A 586 -37.77 39.17 -74.05
N MET A 587 -36.82 38.84 -73.16
CA MET A 587 -35.41 39.24 -73.30
C MET A 587 -34.72 38.63 -74.54
N ASP A 588 -35.06 37.39 -74.90
CA ASP A 588 -34.50 36.72 -76.09
C ASP A 588 -35.04 37.33 -77.39
N ILE A 589 -36.33 37.65 -77.44
CA ILE A 589 -36.99 38.27 -78.60
C ILE A 589 -36.55 39.72 -78.80
N VAL A 590 -36.55 40.52 -77.72
CA VAL A 590 -36.08 41.92 -77.75
C VAL A 590 -34.58 42.00 -78.02
N GLY A 591 -33.85 40.92 -77.71
CA GLY A 591 -32.41 40.75 -77.92
C GLY A 591 -31.60 41.25 -76.73
N HIS A 592 -30.83 40.34 -76.12
CA HIS A 592 -30.03 40.55 -74.91
C HIS A 592 -29.33 41.94 -74.85
N PRO A 593 -29.82 42.87 -74.02
CA PRO A 593 -29.03 44.00 -73.56
C PRO A 593 -28.08 43.50 -72.49
N VAL A 594 -26.84 44.01 -72.47
CA VAL A 594 -25.86 43.64 -71.43
C VAL A 594 -26.20 44.38 -70.13
N GLY A 595 -27.07 43.80 -69.31
CA GLY A 595 -27.27 44.15 -67.90
C GLY A 595 -28.67 44.68 -67.50
N ASP A 596 -29.17 44.17 -66.36
CA ASP A 596 -30.32 44.63 -65.55
C ASP A 596 -31.72 44.73 -66.19
N VAL A 597 -32.77 44.57 -65.36
CA VAL A 597 -34.20 44.59 -65.72
C VAL A 597 -34.63 45.91 -66.35
N ASN A 598 -34.03 47.03 -65.91
CA ASN A 598 -34.28 48.35 -66.48
C ASN A 598 -33.95 48.42 -67.98
N SER A 599 -32.97 47.63 -68.46
CA SER A 599 -32.63 47.60 -69.89
C SER A 599 -33.70 46.96 -70.77
N LEU A 600 -34.47 45.99 -70.25
CA LEU A 600 -35.58 45.37 -70.97
C LEU A 600 -36.75 46.36 -71.10
N LEU A 601 -37.10 47.05 -70.02
CA LEU A 601 -38.13 48.08 -70.04
C LEU A 601 -37.74 49.21 -71.01
N ASP A 602 -36.49 49.70 -70.95
CA ASP A 602 -35.95 50.68 -71.89
C ASP A 602 -35.98 50.20 -73.34
N ALA A 603 -35.68 48.93 -73.60
CA ALA A 603 -35.70 48.36 -74.95
C ALA A 603 -37.13 48.22 -75.48
N LEU A 604 -38.08 47.76 -74.66
CA LEU A 604 -39.51 47.72 -75.00
C LEU A 604 -40.08 49.12 -75.24
N VAL A 605 -39.72 50.11 -74.41
CA VAL A 605 -40.07 51.52 -74.60
C VAL A 605 -39.49 52.06 -75.91
N LYS A 606 -38.22 51.77 -76.23
CA LYS A 606 -37.60 52.13 -77.52
C LYS A 606 -38.30 51.47 -78.72
N ILE A 607 -38.72 50.21 -78.61
CA ILE A 607 -39.51 49.51 -79.63
C ILE A 607 -40.88 50.19 -79.80
N LYS A 608 -41.60 50.46 -78.70
CA LYS A 608 -42.88 51.18 -78.71
C LYS A 608 -42.74 52.56 -79.38
N HIS A 609 -41.79 53.39 -78.94
CA HIS A 609 -41.53 54.70 -79.55
C HIS A 609 -41.19 54.60 -81.04
N THR A 610 -40.48 53.54 -81.46
CA THR A 610 -40.18 53.29 -82.88
C THR A 610 -41.45 52.90 -83.67
N LEU A 611 -42.32 52.07 -83.08
CA LEU A 611 -43.59 51.65 -83.69
C LEU A 611 -44.58 52.83 -83.77
N ASP A 612 -44.78 53.56 -82.68
CA ASP A 612 -45.62 54.77 -82.63
C ASP A 612 -45.16 55.80 -83.67
N ARG A 613 -43.84 56.03 -83.78
CA ARG A 613 -43.23 56.85 -84.83
C ARG A 613 -43.51 56.33 -86.24
N SER A 614 -43.38 55.02 -86.46
CA SER A 614 -43.59 54.42 -87.79
C SER A 614 -45.07 54.48 -88.20
N LEU A 615 -45.98 54.28 -87.24
CA LEU A 615 -47.43 54.45 -87.40
C LEU A 615 -47.82 55.91 -87.63
N TYR A 616 -47.16 56.87 -86.97
CA TYR A 616 -47.35 58.30 -87.23
C TYR A 616 -46.96 58.66 -88.68
N ILE A 617 -45.79 58.22 -89.15
CA ILE A 617 -45.33 58.42 -90.53
C ILE A 617 -46.31 57.78 -91.52
N TYR A 618 -46.75 56.53 -91.26
CA TYR A 618 -47.73 55.84 -92.11
C TYR A 618 -49.10 56.54 -92.17
N LYS A 619 -49.59 57.04 -91.02
CA LYS A 619 -50.88 57.77 -90.93
C LYS A 619 -50.81 59.18 -91.53
N LYS A 620 -49.64 59.84 -91.54
CA LYS A 620 -49.44 61.16 -92.15
C LYS A 620 -49.31 61.04 -93.69
N SER A 621 -50.38 60.55 -94.32
CA SER A 621 -50.42 60.32 -95.75
C SER A 621 -50.53 61.63 -96.55
N ARG A 622 -49.37 62.07 -97.08
CA ARG A 622 -49.16 63.20 -98.01
C ARG A 622 -49.35 64.60 -97.41
N GLY A 623 -48.22 65.23 -97.06
CA GLY A 623 -48.11 66.69 -96.89
C GLY A 623 -47.58 67.12 -95.53
N CYS A 624 -46.32 67.56 -95.49
CA CYS A 624 -45.75 68.34 -94.40
C CYS A 624 -45.65 69.82 -94.81
N ASN A 625 -45.80 70.71 -93.83
CA ASN A 625 -45.41 72.11 -93.99
C ASN A 625 -43.88 72.22 -93.78
N PRO A 626 -43.18 73.23 -94.37
CA PRO A 626 -41.73 73.40 -94.26
C PRO A 626 -41.24 73.87 -92.87
N ARG A 627 -42.01 73.60 -91.81
CA ARG A 627 -41.66 73.81 -90.39
C ARG A 627 -41.87 72.55 -89.54
N ASP A 628 -42.13 71.40 -90.16
CA ASP A 628 -42.29 70.15 -89.44
C ASP A 628 -40.91 69.61 -89.01
N PRO A 629 -40.77 69.08 -87.78
CA PRO A 629 -39.49 68.59 -87.26
C PRO A 629 -38.97 67.41 -88.06
N CYS A 630 -37.65 67.21 -88.04
CA CYS A 630 -36.97 66.14 -88.76
C CYS A 630 -37.61 64.76 -88.51
N ILE A 631 -38.13 64.12 -89.56
CA ILE A 631 -38.80 62.81 -89.49
C ILE A 631 -37.84 61.67 -89.05
N HIS A 632 -36.52 61.92 -89.01
CA HIS A 632 -35.57 60.97 -88.45
C HIS A 632 -35.37 61.07 -86.92
N CYS A 633 -35.59 62.22 -86.27
CA CYS A 633 -35.37 62.37 -84.82
C CYS A 633 -36.53 63.04 -84.06
N PHE A 634 -37.53 63.57 -84.75
CA PHE A 634 -38.70 64.27 -84.22
C PHE A 634 -38.36 65.54 -83.40
N SER A 635 -37.13 66.05 -83.52
CA SER A 635 -36.69 67.30 -82.90
C SER A 635 -36.69 68.46 -83.90
N ASP A 636 -37.20 69.62 -83.46
CA ASP A 636 -37.22 70.90 -84.20
C ASP A 636 -35.92 71.70 -83.95
N ILE A 637 -34.76 71.10 -84.25
CA ILE A 637 -33.44 71.73 -84.05
C ILE A 637 -33.13 72.62 -85.25
N LYS A 638 -33.34 73.93 -85.07
CA LYS A 638 -33.40 74.92 -86.15
C LYS A 638 -32.07 75.22 -86.86
N ASP A 639 -30.95 74.75 -86.31
CA ASP A 639 -29.59 75.06 -86.78
C ASP A 639 -28.92 73.90 -87.56
N GLN A 640 -29.70 72.91 -88.03
CA GLN A 640 -29.18 71.82 -88.87
C GLN A 640 -29.75 71.88 -90.30
N GLU A 641 -28.91 71.58 -91.30
CA GLU A 641 -29.35 71.49 -92.70
C GLU A 641 -30.39 70.39 -92.90
N LEU A 642 -31.54 70.77 -93.46
CA LEU A 642 -32.70 69.92 -93.69
C LEU A 642 -32.81 69.53 -95.18
N LEU A 643 -32.66 68.24 -95.48
CA LEU A 643 -33.05 67.67 -96.76
C LEU A 643 -34.56 67.40 -96.77
N THR A 644 -35.26 67.90 -97.79
CA THR A 644 -36.69 67.66 -97.99
C THR A 644 -36.90 66.61 -99.07
N CYS A 645 -37.62 65.54 -98.76
CA CYS A 645 -37.91 64.48 -99.73
C CYS A 645 -38.77 64.99 -100.87
N SER A 646 -38.32 64.81 -102.11
CA SER A 646 -39.00 65.22 -103.33
C SER A 646 -40.40 64.60 -103.49
N ILE A 647 -40.59 63.36 -103.02
CA ILE A 647 -41.86 62.61 -103.09
C ILE A 647 -42.84 62.99 -101.96
N CYS A 648 -42.55 62.69 -100.68
CA CYS A 648 -43.50 62.97 -99.58
C CYS A 648 -43.48 64.40 -99.02
N LYS A 649 -42.46 65.21 -99.34
CA LYS A 649 -42.17 66.53 -98.74
C LYS A 649 -41.79 66.51 -97.25
N ASP A 650 -41.44 65.36 -96.71
CA ASP A 650 -40.92 65.23 -95.33
C ASP A 650 -39.49 65.77 -95.23
N CYS A 651 -39.18 66.43 -94.12
CA CYS A 651 -37.87 67.02 -93.83
C CYS A 651 -37.01 66.08 -92.95
N TYR A 652 -35.69 66.05 -93.22
CA TYR A 652 -34.70 65.21 -92.55
C TYR A 652 -33.40 65.98 -92.31
N HIS A 653 -32.87 65.99 -91.09
CA HIS A 653 -31.52 66.53 -90.84
C HIS A 653 -30.49 65.71 -91.61
N LEU A 654 -29.54 66.38 -92.27
CA LEU A 654 -28.44 65.73 -93.02
C LEU A 654 -27.69 64.71 -92.14
N GLN A 655 -27.35 65.11 -90.90
CA GLN A 655 -26.62 64.28 -89.94
C GLN A 655 -27.41 63.03 -89.50
N CYS A 656 -28.75 63.07 -89.56
CA CYS A 656 -29.61 61.94 -89.22
C CYS A 656 -29.70 60.88 -90.33
N LEU A 657 -29.25 61.18 -91.56
CA LEU A 657 -29.32 60.26 -92.70
C LEU A 657 -28.04 59.41 -92.89
N GLY A 658 -26.99 59.69 -92.09
CA GLY A 658 -25.70 59.01 -92.16
C GLY A 658 -24.74 59.58 -93.21
N ALA A 659 -23.45 59.34 -93.03
CA ALA A 659 -22.37 59.97 -93.81
C ALA A 659 -22.30 59.56 -95.31
N THR A 660 -23.18 58.68 -95.78
CA THR A 660 -23.17 58.11 -97.13
C THR A 660 -23.76 59.00 -98.23
N LEU A 661 -24.32 60.16 -97.90
CA LEU A 661 -24.92 61.13 -98.85
C LEU A 661 -24.00 62.31 -99.23
N GLY A 662 -22.74 62.32 -98.77
CA GLY A 662 -21.84 63.49 -98.85
C GLY A 662 -21.42 63.98 -100.25
N HIS A 663 -21.74 63.26 -101.33
CA HIS A 663 -21.46 63.70 -102.70
C HIS A 663 -22.53 63.20 -103.70
N GLN A 664 -23.64 63.94 -103.83
CA GLN A 664 -24.50 63.92 -105.01
C GLN A 664 -24.71 65.37 -105.48
N SER A 665 -24.48 65.64 -106.77
CA SER A 665 -24.54 66.99 -107.36
C SER A 665 -25.96 67.53 -107.43
N ASP A 666 -26.11 68.87 -107.42
CA ASP A 666 -27.35 69.68 -107.29
C ASP A 666 -28.44 69.53 -108.38
N ALA A 667 -28.64 68.34 -108.94
CA ALA A 667 -29.62 68.05 -109.99
C ALA A 667 -30.56 66.86 -109.69
N GLU A 668 -30.27 66.01 -108.69
CA GLU A 668 -31.17 64.91 -108.29
C GLU A 668 -31.95 65.25 -107.02
N ALA A 669 -33.27 65.26 -107.12
CA ALA A 669 -34.15 65.68 -106.03
C ALA A 669 -34.30 64.57 -104.97
N TYR A 670 -33.57 64.70 -103.84
CA TYR A 670 -33.50 63.75 -102.72
C TYR A 670 -34.80 62.98 -102.47
N VAL A 671 -34.77 61.65 -102.54
CA VAL A 671 -35.89 60.77 -102.16
C VAL A 671 -35.55 60.07 -100.85
N CYS A 672 -36.41 60.19 -99.83
CA CYS A 672 -36.17 59.49 -98.58
C CYS A 672 -36.30 57.97 -98.75
N SER A 673 -35.56 57.22 -97.94
CA SER A 673 -35.53 55.75 -98.01
C SER A 673 -36.92 55.09 -97.82
N TYR A 674 -37.88 55.80 -97.19
CA TYR A 674 -39.26 55.32 -97.02
C TYR A 674 -40.08 55.44 -98.32
N CYS A 675 -39.99 56.57 -99.02
CA CYS A 675 -40.61 56.73 -100.34
C CYS A 675 -39.92 55.87 -101.40
N GLN A 676 -38.60 55.69 -101.30
CA GLN A 676 -37.85 54.78 -102.16
C GLN A 676 -38.32 53.33 -101.99
N PHE A 677 -38.48 52.86 -100.75
CA PHE A 677 -39.01 51.54 -100.44
C PHE A 677 -40.43 51.32 -100.99
N ILE A 678 -41.34 52.28 -100.78
CA ILE A 678 -42.72 52.20 -101.29
C ILE A 678 -42.78 52.24 -102.83
N GLY A 679 -41.89 52.99 -103.47
CA GLY A 679 -41.89 53.18 -104.93
C GLY A 679 -41.28 52.05 -105.75
N SER A 680 -40.24 51.36 -105.24
CA SER A 680 -39.49 50.35 -106.00
C SER A 680 -39.47 48.94 -105.38
N GLY A 681 -40.07 48.75 -104.20
CA GLY A 681 -40.13 47.45 -103.50
C GLY A 681 -38.76 46.85 -103.12
N SER A 682 -37.68 47.60 -103.26
CA SER A 682 -36.30 47.13 -103.15
C SER A 682 -35.49 47.99 -102.19
N ILE A 683 -34.89 47.37 -101.18
CA ILE A 683 -33.97 48.03 -100.25
C ILE A 683 -32.56 47.99 -100.88
N SER A 684 -31.90 49.14 -101.00
CA SER A 684 -30.52 49.21 -101.48
C SER A 684 -29.61 48.28 -100.68
N ARG A 685 -28.83 47.44 -101.38
CA ARG A 685 -27.87 46.51 -100.78
C ARG A 685 -26.71 47.24 -100.08
N ASN A 686 -26.48 48.51 -100.43
CA ASN A 686 -25.60 49.43 -99.72
C ASN A 686 -26.41 50.40 -98.85
N GLY A 687 -26.56 50.08 -97.56
CA GLY A 687 -26.71 51.01 -96.44
C GLY A 687 -27.68 52.19 -96.58
N GLY A 688 -28.98 51.95 -96.78
CA GLY A 688 -30.02 52.99 -96.65
C GLY A 688 -30.40 53.30 -95.18
N ALA A 689 -30.82 54.54 -94.91
CA ALA A 689 -31.06 55.13 -93.58
C ALA A 689 -32.28 54.59 -92.79
N LEU A 690 -32.68 53.32 -93.02
CA LEU A 690 -33.70 52.61 -92.26
C LEU A 690 -33.15 51.41 -91.47
N ARG A 691 -31.86 51.07 -91.62
CA ARG A 691 -31.15 50.22 -90.66
C ARG A 691 -30.81 51.03 -89.39
N PHE A 692 -31.75 51.08 -88.46
CA PHE A 692 -31.35 51.15 -87.06
C PHE A 692 -30.54 49.88 -86.73
N GLY A 693 -29.31 50.04 -86.26
CA GLY A 693 -28.44 48.91 -85.95
C GLY A 693 -29.01 48.06 -84.81
N GLY A 694 -29.22 46.76 -85.08
CA GLY A 694 -29.75 45.79 -84.12
C GLY A 694 -30.59 44.72 -84.82
N LYS A 695 -30.62 43.50 -84.26
CA LYS A 695 -31.71 42.56 -84.58
C LYS A 695 -32.98 43.18 -84.02
N ARG A 696 -33.98 43.44 -84.87
CA ARG A 696 -35.32 43.85 -84.41
C ARG A 696 -36.21 42.61 -84.37
N PRO A 697 -36.99 42.42 -83.29
CA PRO A 697 -37.97 41.34 -83.25
C PRO A 697 -38.98 41.49 -84.40
N GLU A 698 -39.42 40.37 -84.95
CA GLU A 698 -40.49 40.36 -85.93
C GLU A 698 -41.82 40.74 -85.26
N LEU A 699 -42.71 41.42 -86.00
CA LEU A 699 -43.99 41.87 -85.45
C LEU A 699 -44.83 40.69 -84.94
N ASN A 700 -44.75 39.53 -85.61
CA ASN A 700 -45.43 38.31 -85.17
C ASN A 700 -44.92 37.83 -83.80
N MET A 701 -43.62 37.90 -83.52
CA MET A 701 -43.04 37.52 -82.23
C MET A 701 -43.44 38.49 -81.10
N LEU A 702 -43.67 39.77 -81.43
CA LEU A 702 -44.22 40.74 -80.47
C LEU A 702 -45.71 40.52 -80.20
N ILE A 703 -46.46 40.01 -81.17
CA ILE A 703 -47.87 39.61 -81.01
C ILE A 703 -47.96 38.30 -80.22
N GLU A 704 -47.07 37.35 -80.48
CA GLU A 704 -46.91 36.09 -79.73
C GLU A 704 -46.59 36.38 -78.26
N LEU A 705 -45.60 37.23 -77.96
CA LEU A 705 -45.32 37.70 -76.59
C LEU A 705 -46.49 38.37 -75.87
N LEU A 706 -47.34 39.11 -76.62
CA LEU A 706 -48.53 39.74 -76.07
C LEU A 706 -49.59 38.69 -75.74
N SER A 707 -49.75 37.68 -76.59
CA SER A 707 -50.66 36.54 -76.38
C SER A 707 -50.19 35.66 -75.23
N ASP A 708 -48.88 35.40 -75.11
CA ASP A 708 -48.27 34.65 -74.01
C ASP A 708 -48.33 35.39 -72.65
N ALA A 709 -48.56 36.71 -72.69
CA ALA A 709 -48.81 37.51 -71.50
C ALA A 709 -50.27 37.41 -71.00
N GLU A 710 -51.21 36.93 -71.82
CA GLU A 710 -52.62 36.82 -71.42
C GLU A 710 -52.78 35.79 -70.29
N GLY A 711 -53.20 36.27 -69.12
CA GLY A 711 -53.39 35.45 -67.92
C GLY A 711 -52.21 35.44 -66.95
N LEU A 712 -51.07 36.08 -67.27
CA LEU A 712 -50.01 36.33 -66.28
C LEU A 712 -50.45 37.36 -65.21
N CYS A 713 -49.72 37.42 -64.10
CA CYS A 713 -49.90 38.46 -63.08
C CYS A 713 -49.26 39.78 -63.57
N VAL A 714 -50.09 40.74 -64.01
CA VAL A 714 -49.65 41.92 -64.80
C VAL A 714 -49.32 43.16 -63.94
N GLY A 715 -49.67 43.16 -62.64
CA GLY A 715 -49.57 44.35 -61.75
C GLY A 715 -48.22 44.60 -61.08
#